data_AF-A0A2V8WAI6-F1
#
_entry.id   AF-A0A2V8WAI6-F1
#
_cell.length_a   1.000
_cell.length_b   1.000
_cell.length_c   1.000
_cell.angle_alpha   90.00
_cell.angle_beta   90.00
_cell.angle_gamma   90.00
#
_symmetry.space_group_name_H-M   'P 1'
#
loop_
_entity.id
_entity.type
_entity.pdbx_description
1 polymer ?
#
loop_
_entity_poly.entity_id
_entity_poly.type
_entity_poly.pdbx_seq_one_letter_code
_entity_poly.pdbx_strand_id
1 'polypeptide(L)'
;MRLFLAILAAAAISLGFARATTDRILLPIEVLGAQGTTASRTITLQDGQAESVRSLWLQVHALRYADQASVQVNTSAWIPLNNNTVSIPEPAKSFGGIGGGFSTLVMTLSLPNGAVVPGTNTLRFRFNQTDGIVSAYRVLALNFLTSDGSKILRPDDFVEDAPETWTPPLPDPASIQAGRELWQTAPLVASSLPNSPRIQARCADCHAKDGRDLKYFNFSNGSIVDRSRFHGLSTLQGEQIASYIRNLPLPSAGRPWNPPYQPGPGLDEQPVSNWAAGAGLSWVLDRDMGALPYLVSQHGAKVKGDAASSPGNVSSLREVAGKITPDIFRPDGNLNPREIPIALQLPDWSGWLPRVHPKDAWGPEFAHSEFAALYDGETQPEGKSKRSAKQPLRTLLAAAQSSDHNVRPIPAAFDDWTQARRAFLKRFVRPKIEWSPALTDKVYSTQLWQLVKTWEMVQEFGLEGRGREIFGSLADSRTWCNTIPAETAPSSALIPDGAAGVGGSALTNEYFMAAWYELQIVLNSGNHQHRDRGPVDWVYVIGRFNDLYAQTHQPEPARLLVAVTKALQSTDPHLGPDDYKQGWRPEQNVDPRIMISPVWEPIFKPLPIELRRALTASLLAAWMDKNLQYPVAKYLPMGGSPARPYAPPQAYGDISGGNVWEAAQQFRDAGVAAELVRRLQQWGIAYADRAARLQYAGNSSSRKM
;
A
#
# COMPACT_ATOMS: atom_id res chain seq x y z
N MET A 1 4.92 -82.99 -36.92
CA MET A 1 5.45 -82.83 -35.54
C MET A 1 4.86 -81.52 -35.00
N ARG A 2 3.60 -81.52 -34.57
CA ARG A 2 3.12 -81.58 -33.17
C ARG A 2 3.94 -80.71 -32.20
N LEU A 3 3.36 -79.60 -31.73
CA LEU A 3 3.11 -79.22 -30.32
C LEU A 3 2.51 -77.79 -30.34
N PHE A 4 1.19 -77.60 -30.24
CA PHE A 4 0.44 -77.30 -29.01
C PHE A 4 1.08 -76.23 -28.11
N LEU A 5 0.56 -74.99 -28.18
CA LEU A 5 0.65 -74.02 -27.09
C LEU A 5 -0.77 -73.69 -26.61
N ALA A 6 -1.01 -73.92 -25.32
CA ALA A 6 -2.29 -73.73 -24.64
C ALA A 6 -2.53 -72.24 -24.35
N ILE A 7 -3.78 -71.82 -24.55
CA ILE A 7 -4.34 -70.53 -24.16
C ILE A 7 -4.63 -70.57 -22.65
N LEU A 8 -4.04 -69.65 -21.90
CA LEU A 8 -4.44 -69.35 -20.51
C LEU A 8 -5.05 -67.95 -20.49
N ALA A 9 -6.38 -67.91 -20.39
CA ALA A 9 -7.13 -66.69 -20.15
C ALA A 9 -7.01 -66.31 -18.66
N ALA A 10 -6.27 -65.24 -18.37
CA ALA A 10 -6.30 -64.59 -17.07
C ALA A 10 -7.42 -63.53 -17.08
N ALA A 11 -8.51 -63.81 -16.37
CA ALA A 11 -9.51 -62.81 -16.06
C ALA A 11 -8.91 -61.78 -15.08
N ALA A 12 -8.50 -60.63 -15.60
CA ALA A 12 -8.18 -59.47 -14.78
C ALA A 12 -9.49 -58.88 -14.26
N ILE A 13 -9.81 -59.17 -13.00
CA ILE A 13 -10.85 -58.45 -12.26
C ILE A 13 -10.28 -57.03 -12.05
N SER A 14 -10.75 -56.08 -12.86
CA SER A 14 -10.54 -54.66 -12.63
C SER A 14 -11.25 -54.26 -11.34
N LEU A 15 -10.56 -54.36 -10.22
CA LEU A 15 -10.90 -53.64 -9.00
C LEU A 15 -10.72 -52.15 -9.32
N GLY A 16 -11.82 -51.55 -9.78
CA GLY A 16 -11.95 -50.10 -9.86
C GLY A 16 -11.76 -49.54 -8.47
N PHE A 17 -10.56 -49.07 -8.16
CA PHE A 17 -10.39 -48.09 -7.11
C PHE A 17 -11.14 -46.85 -7.58
N ALA A 18 -12.39 -46.72 -7.12
CA ALA A 18 -13.08 -45.45 -7.08
C ALA A 18 -12.18 -44.52 -6.27
N ARG A 19 -11.40 -43.71 -6.97
CA ARG A 19 -10.69 -42.59 -6.37
C ARG A 19 -11.80 -41.69 -5.86
N ALA A 20 -12.08 -41.75 -4.56
CA ALA A 20 -12.93 -40.77 -3.91
C ALA A 20 -12.29 -39.41 -4.21
N THR A 21 -12.85 -38.68 -5.16
CA THR A 21 -12.55 -37.27 -5.33
C THR A 21 -13.03 -36.63 -4.05
N THR A 22 -12.10 -36.26 -3.17
CA THR A 22 -12.42 -35.36 -2.07
C THR A 22 -12.88 -34.07 -2.71
N ASP A 23 -14.19 -33.77 -2.62
CA ASP A 23 -14.78 -32.50 -3.04
C ASP A 23 -14.21 -31.39 -2.14
N ARG A 24 -13.03 -30.87 -2.51
CA ARG A 24 -12.40 -29.75 -1.82
C ARG A 24 -13.19 -28.48 -2.06
N ILE A 25 -13.19 -27.59 -1.07
CA ILE A 25 -13.86 -26.30 -1.12
C ILE A 25 -13.02 -25.34 -1.97
N LEU A 26 -13.52 -24.97 -3.15
CA LEU A 26 -12.88 -23.98 -4.02
C LEU A 26 -13.01 -22.55 -3.45
N LEU A 27 -11.86 -21.89 -3.28
CA LEU A 27 -11.69 -20.51 -2.84
C LEU A 27 -11.05 -19.65 -3.95
N PRO A 28 -11.32 -18.34 -4.02
CA PRO A 28 -12.32 -17.64 -3.22
C PRO A 28 -13.76 -18.02 -3.63
N ILE A 29 -14.70 -17.83 -2.71
CA ILE A 29 -16.13 -17.84 -3.05
C ILE A 29 -16.48 -16.43 -3.51
N GLU A 30 -16.62 -16.25 -4.83
CA GLU A 30 -17.08 -14.99 -5.38
C GLU A 30 -18.62 -14.91 -5.35
N VAL A 31 -19.15 -13.85 -4.76
CA VAL A 31 -20.59 -13.53 -4.78
C VAL A 31 -20.75 -12.31 -5.67
N LEU A 32 -20.95 -12.55 -6.96
CA LEU A 32 -20.93 -11.56 -8.02
C LEU A 32 -22.32 -11.40 -8.64
N GLY A 33 -22.76 -10.16 -8.85
CA GLY A 33 -23.94 -9.90 -9.67
C GLY A 33 -24.96 -8.99 -9.02
N ALA A 34 -26.22 -9.16 -9.43
CA ALA A 34 -27.32 -8.32 -9.00
C ALA A 34 -27.65 -8.49 -7.51
N GLN A 35 -28.45 -7.57 -6.99
CA GLN A 35 -28.97 -7.64 -5.62
C GLN A 35 -29.69 -8.99 -5.40
N GLY A 36 -29.39 -9.64 -4.28
CA GLY A 36 -29.91 -10.97 -3.93
C GLY A 36 -29.12 -12.17 -4.47
N THR A 37 -28.05 -11.96 -5.25
CA THR A 37 -27.24 -13.07 -5.77
C THR A 37 -26.64 -13.91 -4.64
N THR A 38 -26.64 -15.23 -4.79
CA THR A 38 -26.10 -16.16 -3.80
C THR A 38 -25.03 -17.07 -4.37
N ALA A 39 -24.06 -17.44 -3.53
CA ALA A 39 -23.14 -18.54 -3.78
C ALA A 39 -23.22 -19.53 -2.62
N SER A 40 -23.05 -20.83 -2.89
CA SER A 40 -23.16 -21.87 -1.88
C SER A 40 -21.92 -22.77 -1.83
N ARG A 41 -21.62 -23.32 -0.65
CA ARG A 41 -20.63 -24.38 -0.45
C ARG A 41 -21.21 -25.45 0.46
N THR A 42 -20.86 -26.69 0.17
CA THR A 42 -21.26 -27.85 0.96
C THR A 42 -20.05 -28.32 1.78
N ILE A 43 -20.27 -28.57 3.07
CA ILE A 43 -19.23 -28.98 4.02
C ILE A 43 -19.75 -30.19 4.78
N THR A 44 -19.02 -31.29 4.72
CA THR A 44 -19.34 -32.49 5.49
C THR A 44 -18.54 -32.50 6.78
N LEU A 45 -19.23 -32.61 7.92
CA LEU A 45 -18.64 -32.75 9.24
C LEU A 45 -18.75 -34.20 9.71
N GLN A 46 -17.68 -34.70 10.31
CA GLN A 46 -17.65 -36.01 10.96
C GLN A 46 -18.55 -36.02 12.21
N ASP A 47 -18.95 -37.22 12.64
CA ASP A 47 -19.78 -37.41 13.83
C ASP A 47 -19.17 -36.72 15.06
N GLY A 48 -20.01 -36.02 15.82
CA GLY A 48 -19.60 -35.24 17.01
C GLY A 48 -18.96 -33.87 16.71
N GLN A 49 -18.46 -33.61 15.49
CA GLN A 49 -17.88 -32.29 15.16
C GLN A 49 -18.94 -31.19 15.17
N ALA A 50 -20.14 -31.46 14.64
CA ALA A 50 -21.20 -30.46 14.54
C ALA A 50 -21.61 -29.87 15.91
N GLU A 51 -21.63 -30.69 16.96
CA GLU A 51 -22.02 -30.27 18.32
C GLU A 51 -20.99 -29.34 18.97
N SER A 52 -19.74 -29.42 18.52
CA SER A 52 -18.64 -28.58 18.99
C SER A 52 -18.62 -27.19 18.33
N VAL A 53 -19.29 -27.02 17.19
CA VAL A 53 -19.32 -25.74 16.45
C VAL A 53 -20.03 -24.66 17.26
N ARG A 54 -19.42 -23.48 17.31
CA ARG A 54 -20.00 -22.27 17.93
C ARG A 54 -20.06 -21.10 16.98
N SER A 55 -19.09 -20.99 16.07
CA SER A 55 -19.02 -19.84 15.16
C SER A 55 -18.45 -20.22 13.80
N LEU A 56 -18.71 -19.33 12.84
CA LEU A 56 -18.11 -19.35 11.51
C LEU A 56 -17.03 -18.27 11.45
N TRP A 57 -15.80 -18.68 11.18
CA TRP A 57 -14.68 -17.79 10.89
C TRP A 57 -14.61 -17.53 9.40
N LEU A 58 -14.41 -16.27 9.00
CA LEU A 58 -14.35 -15.84 7.60
C LEU A 58 -13.20 -14.84 7.40
N GLN A 59 -12.54 -14.92 6.26
CA GLN A 59 -11.77 -13.82 5.68
C GLN A 59 -12.51 -13.32 4.45
N VAL A 60 -12.98 -12.08 4.48
CA VAL A 60 -13.89 -11.53 3.47
C VAL A 60 -13.32 -10.24 2.89
N HIS A 61 -13.27 -10.17 1.55
CA HIS A 61 -12.85 -9.01 0.78
C HIS A 61 -14.06 -8.23 0.25
N ALA A 62 -13.92 -6.90 0.24
CA ALA A 62 -14.87 -5.93 -0.30
C ALA A 62 -16.23 -5.86 0.43
N LEU A 63 -16.26 -6.03 1.75
CA LEU A 63 -17.40 -5.63 2.60
C LEU A 63 -17.27 -4.15 3.00
N ARG A 64 -17.92 -3.27 2.25
CA ARG A 64 -17.73 -1.81 2.31
C ARG A 64 -18.76 -1.09 3.19
N TYR A 65 -19.86 -1.72 3.55
CA TYR A 65 -20.88 -1.16 4.45
C TYR A 65 -21.65 -2.25 5.18
N ALA A 66 -22.29 -1.86 6.28
CA ALA A 66 -23.14 -2.75 7.08
C ALA A 66 -24.27 -3.35 6.22
N ASP A 67 -24.53 -4.63 6.42
CA ASP A 67 -25.60 -5.38 5.75
C ASP A 67 -25.44 -5.50 4.22
N GLN A 68 -24.26 -5.21 3.67
CA GLN A 68 -23.94 -5.49 2.26
C GLN A 68 -24.11 -6.97 1.91
N ALA A 69 -23.80 -7.86 2.87
CA ALA A 69 -23.85 -9.29 2.70
C ALA A 69 -24.56 -10.00 3.85
N SER A 70 -25.03 -11.22 3.59
CA SER A 70 -25.58 -12.11 4.61
C SER A 70 -25.06 -13.54 4.43
N VAL A 71 -25.06 -14.29 5.52
CA VAL A 71 -24.72 -15.72 5.55
C VAL A 71 -25.90 -16.52 6.07
N GLN A 72 -26.12 -17.70 5.49
CA GLN A 72 -27.07 -18.70 5.99
C GLN A 72 -26.37 -20.05 6.14
N VAL A 73 -26.66 -20.75 7.22
CA VAL A 73 -26.22 -22.13 7.45
C VAL A 73 -27.44 -23.02 7.44
N ASN A 74 -27.48 -24.00 6.53
CA ASN A 74 -28.60 -24.91 6.32
C ASN A 74 -29.94 -24.17 6.13
N THR A 75 -30.86 -24.32 7.09
CA THR A 75 -32.19 -23.69 7.11
C THR A 75 -32.28 -22.55 8.13
N SER A 76 -31.16 -22.06 8.66
CA SER A 76 -31.15 -20.92 9.57
C SER A 76 -31.72 -19.66 8.91
N ALA A 77 -32.06 -18.66 9.71
CA ALA A 77 -32.27 -17.32 9.18
C ALA A 77 -30.99 -16.81 8.49
N TRP A 78 -31.16 -15.91 7.51
CA TRP A 78 -30.06 -15.13 6.97
C TRP A 78 -29.54 -14.19 8.05
N ILE A 79 -28.25 -14.28 8.35
CA ILE A 79 -27.58 -13.43 9.32
C ILE A 79 -26.85 -12.33 8.55
N PRO A 80 -27.22 -11.05 8.69
CA PRO A 80 -26.52 -9.97 8.03
C PRO A 80 -25.12 -9.78 8.62
N LEU A 81 -24.15 -9.41 7.77
CA LEU A 81 -22.79 -9.11 8.20
C LEU A 81 -22.67 -7.60 8.46
N ASN A 82 -22.47 -7.24 9.73
CA ASN A 82 -22.22 -5.88 10.18
C ASN A 82 -21.42 -5.91 11.50
N ASN A 83 -20.95 -4.74 11.97
CA ASN A 83 -20.10 -4.64 13.16
C ASN A 83 -20.79 -5.06 14.48
N ASN A 84 -22.11 -5.31 14.49
CA ASN A 84 -22.85 -5.81 15.64
C ASN A 84 -23.05 -7.34 15.60
N THR A 85 -22.99 -7.97 14.42
CA THR A 85 -23.22 -9.42 14.25
C THR A 85 -21.94 -10.23 14.19
N VAL A 86 -20.82 -9.60 13.85
CA VAL A 86 -19.51 -10.26 13.80
C VAL A 86 -18.52 -9.64 14.78
N SER A 87 -17.58 -10.45 15.24
CA SER A 87 -16.38 -9.98 15.93
C SER A 87 -15.24 -9.81 14.94
N ILE A 88 -14.61 -8.64 14.93
CA ILE A 88 -13.45 -8.30 14.09
C ILE A 88 -12.24 -8.12 15.01
N PRO A 89 -11.10 -8.79 14.76
CA PRO A 89 -9.90 -8.63 15.55
C PRO A 89 -9.14 -7.33 15.19
N GLU A 90 -8.21 -6.94 16.07
CA GLU A 90 -7.24 -5.90 15.74
C GLU A 90 -6.28 -6.37 14.62
N PRO A 91 -5.73 -5.44 13.82
CA PRO A 91 -5.95 -4.00 13.88
C PRO A 91 -7.24 -3.55 13.17
N ALA A 92 -7.84 -4.39 12.32
CA ALA A 92 -8.98 -4.01 11.47
C ALA A 92 -10.17 -3.41 12.23
N LYS A 93 -10.37 -3.83 13.49
CA LYS A 93 -11.37 -3.25 14.40
C LYS A 93 -11.13 -1.77 14.68
N SER A 94 -9.93 -1.39 15.12
CA SER A 94 -9.55 0.02 15.31
C SER A 94 -9.55 0.84 14.02
N PHE A 95 -9.44 0.19 12.87
CA PHE A 95 -9.62 0.83 11.55
C PHE A 95 -11.09 0.91 11.09
N GLY A 96 -12.06 0.61 11.96
CA GLY A 96 -13.49 0.81 11.73
C GLY A 96 -14.29 -0.44 11.36
N GLY A 97 -13.63 -1.60 11.23
CA GLY A 97 -14.30 -2.85 10.86
C GLY A 97 -14.96 -2.79 9.47
N ILE A 98 -16.18 -3.30 9.34
CA ILE A 98 -16.96 -3.23 8.09
C ILE A 98 -17.27 -1.76 7.76
N GLY A 99 -16.83 -1.34 6.57
CA GLY A 99 -16.88 0.07 6.12
C GLY A 99 -15.77 0.97 6.65
N GLY A 100 -14.80 0.40 7.37
CA GLY A 100 -13.57 1.06 7.79
C GLY A 100 -12.51 1.14 6.67
N GLY A 101 -11.26 1.37 7.08
CA GLY A 101 -10.14 1.52 6.16
C GLY A 101 -9.76 0.22 5.43
N PHE A 102 -9.81 -0.92 6.12
CA PHE A 102 -9.36 -2.19 5.55
C PHE A 102 -10.40 -2.78 4.59
N SER A 103 -9.93 -3.22 3.42
CA SER A 103 -10.76 -3.78 2.36
C SER A 103 -11.00 -5.28 2.52
N THR A 104 -10.08 -5.97 3.20
CA THR A 104 -10.21 -7.38 3.59
C THR A 104 -10.22 -7.50 5.10
N LEU A 105 -11.24 -8.18 5.62
CA LEU A 105 -11.49 -8.34 7.05
C LEU A 105 -11.48 -9.82 7.41
N VAL A 106 -10.79 -10.15 8.50
CA VAL A 106 -11.03 -11.40 9.23
C VAL A 106 -12.15 -11.16 10.23
N MET A 107 -13.09 -12.10 10.35
CA MET A 107 -14.23 -11.97 11.26
C MET A 107 -14.74 -13.31 11.75
N THR A 108 -15.37 -13.28 12.92
CA THR A 108 -16.02 -14.44 13.54
C THR A 108 -17.51 -14.13 13.73
N LEU A 109 -18.36 -14.96 13.14
CA LEU A 109 -19.81 -14.90 13.24
C LEU A 109 -20.32 -15.99 14.19
N SER A 110 -20.92 -15.62 15.31
CA SER A 110 -21.59 -16.59 16.20
C SER A 110 -22.77 -17.23 15.48
N LEU A 111 -22.87 -18.56 15.56
CA LEU A 111 -23.96 -19.31 14.92
C LEU A 111 -25.02 -19.70 15.95
N PRO A 112 -26.32 -19.68 15.58
CA PRO A 112 -27.37 -20.21 16.45
C PRO A 112 -27.15 -21.70 16.78
N ASN A 113 -27.53 -22.10 17.98
CA ASN A 113 -27.49 -23.52 18.38
C ASN A 113 -28.32 -24.36 17.39
N GLY A 114 -27.77 -25.49 16.95
CA GLY A 114 -28.42 -26.38 15.98
C GLY A 114 -28.42 -25.88 14.53
N ALA A 115 -27.80 -24.74 14.22
CA ALA A 115 -27.65 -24.28 12.84
C ALA A 115 -26.77 -25.23 12.01
N VAL A 116 -25.78 -25.85 12.64
CA VAL A 116 -24.90 -26.86 12.06
C VAL A 116 -25.35 -28.24 12.54
N VAL A 117 -25.43 -29.20 11.62
CA VAL A 117 -25.90 -30.57 11.86
C VAL A 117 -24.80 -31.60 11.57
N PRO A 118 -24.84 -32.82 12.15
CA PRO A 118 -23.95 -33.90 11.75
C PRO A 118 -24.07 -34.21 10.24
N GLY A 119 -22.95 -34.54 9.60
CA GLY A 119 -22.90 -34.81 8.17
C GLY A 119 -22.88 -33.52 7.33
N THR A 120 -23.70 -33.49 6.28
CA THR A 120 -23.63 -32.46 5.23
C THR A 120 -24.31 -31.16 5.65
N ASN A 121 -23.56 -30.06 5.62
CA ASN A 121 -24.02 -28.71 5.88
C ASN A 121 -23.89 -27.85 4.63
N THR A 122 -24.88 -26.99 4.36
CA THR A 122 -24.82 -26.01 3.27
C THR A 122 -24.60 -24.61 3.84
N LEU A 123 -23.48 -23.98 3.48
CA LEU A 123 -23.26 -22.56 3.69
C LEU A 123 -23.71 -21.79 2.45
N ARG A 124 -24.52 -20.76 2.64
CA ARG A 124 -24.92 -19.83 1.58
C ARG A 124 -24.48 -18.41 1.92
N PHE A 125 -23.99 -17.72 0.92
CA PHE A 125 -23.47 -16.36 0.98
C PHE A 125 -24.32 -15.52 0.02
N ARG A 126 -24.82 -14.37 0.46
CA ARG A 126 -25.69 -13.50 -0.34
C ARG A 126 -25.16 -12.09 -0.41
N PHE A 127 -25.11 -11.52 -1.61
CA PHE A 127 -24.96 -10.08 -1.81
C PHE A 127 -26.34 -9.43 -1.71
N ASN A 128 -26.58 -8.63 -0.68
CA ASN A 128 -27.93 -8.15 -0.36
C ASN A 128 -28.36 -7.02 -1.30
N GLN A 129 -27.58 -5.94 -1.35
CA GLN A 129 -27.85 -4.79 -2.21
C GLN A 129 -26.57 -4.09 -2.62
N THR A 130 -26.63 -3.31 -3.70
CA THR A 130 -25.60 -2.35 -4.13
C THR A 130 -25.96 -0.94 -3.63
N ASP A 131 -24.96 -0.18 -3.22
CA ASP A 131 -25.02 1.27 -2.95
C ASP A 131 -24.84 2.13 -4.22
N GLY A 132 -24.72 1.49 -5.40
CA GLY A 132 -24.38 2.15 -6.65
C GLY A 132 -22.88 2.23 -6.92
N ILE A 133 -22.02 1.67 -6.05
CA ILE A 133 -20.56 1.60 -6.20
C ILE A 133 -20.08 0.14 -6.19
N VAL A 134 -20.55 -0.64 -5.21
CA VAL A 134 -20.15 -2.05 -5.01
C VAL A 134 -21.12 -3.00 -5.70
N SER A 135 -20.61 -4.04 -6.35
CA SER A 135 -21.40 -5.06 -7.07
C SER A 135 -21.08 -6.51 -6.69
N ALA A 136 -20.19 -6.69 -5.71
CA ALA A 136 -19.67 -8.00 -5.36
C ALA A 136 -18.93 -7.97 -4.02
N TYR A 137 -18.73 -9.16 -3.45
CA TYR A 137 -17.73 -9.43 -2.41
C TYR A 137 -17.16 -10.84 -2.57
N ARG A 138 -16.08 -11.15 -1.84
CA ARG A 138 -15.43 -12.47 -1.91
C ARG A 138 -15.18 -13.01 -0.52
N VAL A 139 -15.46 -14.31 -0.31
CA VAL A 139 -14.94 -15.04 0.85
C VAL A 139 -13.63 -15.69 0.43
N LEU A 140 -12.52 -15.18 0.96
CA LEU A 140 -11.17 -15.66 0.66
C LEU A 140 -10.81 -16.90 1.46
N ALA A 141 -11.33 -17.02 2.68
CA ALA A 141 -11.14 -18.20 3.51
C ALA A 141 -12.31 -18.36 4.49
N LEU A 142 -12.59 -19.59 4.92
CA LEU A 142 -13.61 -19.89 5.91
C LEU A 142 -13.21 -21.07 6.80
N ASN A 143 -13.78 -21.15 8.00
CA ASN A 143 -13.69 -22.34 8.85
C ASN A 143 -14.82 -22.32 9.89
N PHE A 144 -15.17 -23.48 10.46
CA PHE A 144 -15.95 -23.52 11.69
C PHE A 144 -15.01 -23.49 12.89
N LEU A 145 -15.39 -22.74 13.93
CA LEU A 145 -14.67 -22.72 15.18
C LEU A 145 -15.45 -23.41 16.30
N THR A 146 -14.71 -24.14 17.12
CA THR A 146 -15.16 -24.71 18.39
C THR A 146 -15.19 -23.65 19.50
N SER A 147 -15.70 -24.01 20.68
CA SER A 147 -15.77 -23.09 21.83
C SER A 147 -14.41 -22.58 22.32
N ASP A 148 -13.33 -23.30 22.07
CA ASP A 148 -11.95 -22.92 22.40
C ASP A 148 -11.25 -22.17 21.25
N GLY A 149 -11.94 -21.94 20.12
CA GLY A 149 -11.40 -21.24 18.95
C GLY A 149 -10.64 -22.13 17.97
N SER A 150 -10.59 -23.45 18.18
CA SER A 150 -9.94 -24.38 17.25
C SER A 150 -10.71 -24.47 15.91
N LYS A 151 -9.97 -24.50 14.80
CA LYS A 151 -10.51 -24.69 13.44
C LYS A 151 -10.85 -26.17 13.21
N ILE A 152 -12.03 -26.46 12.67
CA ILE A 152 -12.47 -27.83 12.39
C ILE A 152 -11.96 -28.35 11.05
N LEU A 153 -12.01 -27.51 10.01
CA LEU A 153 -11.60 -27.89 8.66
C LEU A 153 -10.08 -27.76 8.51
N ARG A 154 -9.47 -28.75 7.86
CA ARG A 154 -8.03 -28.84 7.60
C ARG A 154 -7.68 -28.02 6.35
N PRO A 155 -6.43 -27.56 6.21
CA PRO A 155 -5.99 -26.88 4.99
C PRO A 155 -6.25 -27.69 3.71
N ASP A 156 -6.09 -29.02 3.75
CA ASP A 156 -6.31 -29.92 2.60
C ASP A 156 -7.78 -30.04 2.18
N ASP A 157 -8.73 -29.54 2.99
CA ASP A 157 -10.15 -29.47 2.64
C ASP A 157 -10.43 -28.33 1.64
N PHE A 158 -9.46 -27.45 1.39
CA PHE A 158 -9.58 -26.30 0.50
C PHE A 158 -8.70 -26.45 -0.74
N VAL A 159 -9.11 -25.76 -1.81
CA VAL A 159 -8.30 -25.56 -3.01
C VAL A 159 -8.46 -24.12 -3.48
N GLU A 160 -7.34 -23.46 -3.75
CA GLU A 160 -7.35 -22.12 -4.33
C GLU A 160 -7.56 -22.21 -5.83
N ASP A 161 -8.44 -21.35 -6.35
CA ASP A 161 -8.62 -21.15 -7.78
C ASP A 161 -7.30 -20.64 -8.38
N ALA A 162 -6.99 -21.16 -9.56
CA ALA A 162 -5.68 -21.11 -10.21
C ALA A 162 -5.77 -20.27 -11.49
N PRO A 163 -5.54 -18.93 -11.44
CA PRO A 163 -5.75 -18.04 -12.58
C PRO A 163 -4.87 -18.33 -13.78
N GLU A 164 -3.73 -18.99 -13.58
CA GLU A 164 -2.86 -19.50 -14.64
C GLU A 164 -3.56 -20.54 -15.53
N THR A 165 -4.64 -21.15 -15.05
CA THR A 165 -5.44 -22.13 -15.82
C THR A 165 -6.63 -21.51 -16.53
N TRP A 166 -6.97 -20.24 -16.25
CA TRP A 166 -8.14 -19.60 -16.83
C TRP A 166 -7.94 -19.31 -18.33
N THR A 167 -8.89 -19.76 -19.14
CA THR A 167 -8.93 -19.49 -20.59
C THR A 167 -9.91 -18.37 -20.92
N PRO A 168 -9.79 -17.74 -22.11
CA PRO A 168 -10.84 -16.86 -22.64
C PRO A 168 -12.19 -17.57 -22.67
N PRO A 169 -13.28 -16.96 -22.16
CA PRO A 169 -14.64 -17.51 -22.30
C PRO A 169 -15.06 -17.73 -23.76
N LEU A 170 -14.64 -16.82 -24.64
CA LEU A 170 -14.88 -16.83 -26.09
C LEU A 170 -13.51 -16.75 -26.80
N PRO A 171 -12.88 -17.90 -27.13
CA PRO A 171 -11.51 -17.93 -27.61
C PRO A 171 -11.34 -17.54 -29.09
N ASP A 172 -12.43 -17.30 -29.82
CA ASP A 172 -12.34 -16.95 -31.22
C ASP A 172 -11.79 -15.51 -31.43
N PRO A 173 -10.98 -15.27 -32.48
CA PRO A 173 -10.37 -13.96 -32.71
C PRO A 173 -11.37 -12.80 -32.86
N ALA A 174 -12.58 -13.06 -33.38
CA ALA A 174 -13.59 -12.02 -33.58
C ALA A 174 -14.15 -11.54 -32.23
N SER A 175 -14.46 -12.45 -31.31
CA SER A 175 -14.89 -12.11 -29.94
C SER A 175 -13.81 -11.37 -29.15
N ILE A 176 -12.55 -11.78 -29.29
CA ILE A 176 -11.41 -11.10 -28.66
C ILE A 176 -11.25 -9.67 -29.21
N GLN A 177 -11.36 -9.48 -30.52
CA GLN A 177 -11.30 -8.16 -31.13
C GLN A 177 -12.50 -7.29 -30.74
N ALA A 178 -13.71 -7.85 -30.70
CA ALA A 178 -14.90 -7.15 -30.22
C ALA A 178 -14.75 -6.72 -28.74
N GLY A 179 -14.16 -7.57 -27.90
CA GLY A 179 -13.84 -7.26 -26.51
C GLY A 179 -12.90 -6.07 -26.37
N ARG A 180 -11.88 -5.99 -27.23
CA ARG A 180 -10.96 -4.86 -27.29
C ARG A 180 -11.65 -3.56 -27.69
N GLU A 181 -12.53 -3.62 -28.69
CA GLU A 181 -13.30 -2.46 -29.14
C GLU A 181 -14.25 -1.96 -28.04
N LEU A 182 -14.95 -2.87 -27.37
CA LEU A 182 -15.83 -2.56 -26.25
C LEU A 182 -15.06 -1.90 -25.10
N TRP A 183 -13.90 -2.45 -24.73
CA TRP A 183 -13.03 -1.87 -23.69
C TRP A 183 -12.71 -0.39 -23.93
N GLN A 184 -12.51 -0.03 -25.20
CA GLN A 184 -12.10 1.32 -25.60
C GLN A 184 -13.27 2.26 -25.89
N THR A 185 -14.42 1.76 -26.30
CA THR A 185 -15.45 2.59 -26.94
C THR A 185 -16.86 2.42 -26.39
N ALA A 186 -17.12 1.37 -25.60
CA ALA A 186 -18.47 1.02 -25.18
C ALA A 186 -19.16 2.17 -24.42
N PRO A 187 -20.43 2.50 -24.73
CA PRO A 187 -21.20 3.41 -23.90
C PRO A 187 -21.50 2.74 -22.56
N LEU A 188 -21.28 3.46 -21.46
CA LEU A 188 -21.43 2.95 -20.10
C LEU A 188 -22.42 3.79 -19.28
N VAL A 189 -22.99 3.20 -18.24
CA VAL A 189 -23.71 3.88 -17.15
C VAL A 189 -22.93 3.78 -15.85
N ALA A 190 -23.19 4.66 -14.90
CA ALA A 190 -22.45 4.72 -13.63
C ALA A 190 -22.68 3.46 -12.76
N SER A 191 -23.85 2.84 -12.85
CA SER A 191 -24.24 1.68 -12.04
C SER A 191 -25.43 0.91 -12.61
N SER A 192 -25.74 -0.23 -12.01
CA SER A 192 -26.90 -1.06 -12.37
C SER A 192 -28.23 -0.57 -11.78
N LEU A 193 -28.23 0.55 -11.04
CA LEU A 193 -29.45 1.07 -10.42
C LEU A 193 -30.39 1.70 -11.47
N PRO A 194 -31.72 1.71 -11.22
CA PRO A 194 -32.66 2.37 -12.12
C PRO A 194 -32.29 3.85 -12.36
N ASN A 195 -32.42 4.32 -13.59
CA ASN A 195 -32.11 5.70 -14.01
C ASN A 195 -30.64 6.12 -13.77
N SER A 196 -29.71 5.15 -13.72
CA SER A 196 -28.29 5.46 -13.57
C SER A 196 -27.78 6.33 -14.72
N PRO A 197 -27.02 7.41 -14.44
CA PRO A 197 -26.57 8.33 -15.47
C PRO A 197 -25.57 7.65 -16.41
N ARG A 198 -25.60 8.06 -17.69
CA ARG A 198 -24.54 7.72 -18.65
C ARG A 198 -23.23 8.38 -18.24
N ILE A 199 -22.12 7.68 -18.44
CA ILE A 199 -20.77 8.21 -18.24
C ILE A 199 -20.07 8.44 -19.58
N GLN A 200 -19.29 9.51 -19.66
CA GLN A 200 -18.45 9.87 -20.77
C GLN A 200 -17.20 8.99 -20.85
N ALA A 201 -16.66 8.57 -19.71
CA ALA A 201 -15.55 7.64 -19.68
C ALA A 201 -15.90 6.27 -20.28
N ARG A 202 -14.85 5.57 -20.71
CA ARG A 202 -14.82 4.19 -21.18
C ARG A 202 -14.01 3.35 -20.18
N CYS A 203 -14.00 2.03 -20.32
CA CYS A 203 -13.24 1.18 -19.41
C CYS A 203 -11.75 1.58 -19.40
N ALA A 204 -11.17 1.80 -20.59
CA ALA A 204 -9.78 2.22 -20.79
C ALA A 204 -9.41 3.61 -20.21
N ASP A 205 -10.39 4.44 -19.87
CA ASP A 205 -10.16 5.76 -19.27
C ASP A 205 -9.85 5.63 -17.77
N CYS A 206 -10.61 4.80 -17.04
CA CYS A 206 -10.44 4.56 -15.61
C CYS A 206 -9.37 3.51 -15.28
N HIS A 207 -9.30 2.46 -16.10
CA HIS A 207 -8.34 1.36 -15.96
C HIS A 207 -7.11 1.60 -16.83
N ALA A 208 -6.15 0.65 -16.85
CA ALA A 208 -5.04 0.75 -17.77
C ALA A 208 -5.53 0.74 -19.23
N LYS A 209 -4.88 1.50 -20.12
CA LYS A 209 -5.34 1.73 -21.50
C LYS A 209 -5.62 0.43 -22.28
N ASP A 210 -4.81 -0.60 -22.07
CA ASP A 210 -4.96 -1.93 -22.68
C ASP A 210 -5.71 -2.94 -21.80
N GLY A 211 -6.06 -2.58 -20.56
CA GLY A 211 -6.68 -3.48 -19.58
C GLY A 211 -5.70 -4.40 -18.85
N ARG A 212 -4.38 -4.14 -18.94
CA ARG A 212 -3.36 -4.95 -18.27
C ARG A 212 -3.56 -5.09 -16.77
N ASP A 213 -4.17 -4.11 -16.11
CA ASP A 213 -4.41 -4.17 -14.67
C ASP A 213 -5.36 -5.31 -14.31
N LEU A 214 -6.42 -5.52 -15.10
CA LEU A 214 -7.34 -6.65 -14.89
C LEU A 214 -6.65 -8.01 -15.09
N LYS A 215 -5.75 -8.11 -16.07
CA LYS A 215 -4.93 -9.31 -16.31
C LYS A 215 -3.91 -9.51 -15.19
N TYR A 216 -3.16 -8.46 -14.86
CA TYR A 216 -2.07 -8.47 -13.91
C TYR A 216 -2.54 -8.88 -12.51
N PHE A 217 -3.62 -8.26 -12.04
CA PHE A 217 -4.21 -8.55 -10.73
C PHE A 217 -5.19 -9.72 -10.75
N ASN A 218 -5.29 -10.50 -11.83
CA ASN A 218 -6.15 -11.68 -11.92
C ASN A 218 -7.61 -11.44 -11.49
N PHE A 219 -8.27 -10.40 -12.03
CA PHE A 219 -9.72 -10.32 -11.93
C PHE A 219 -10.34 -11.50 -12.68
N SER A 220 -11.23 -12.27 -12.04
CA SER A 220 -11.83 -13.46 -12.67
C SER A 220 -12.67 -13.10 -13.89
N ASN A 221 -12.88 -14.06 -14.80
CA ASN A 221 -13.79 -13.89 -15.93
C ASN A 221 -15.19 -13.47 -15.44
N GLY A 222 -15.69 -14.12 -14.38
CA GLY A 222 -16.97 -13.76 -13.75
C GLY A 222 -16.98 -12.31 -13.24
N SER A 223 -15.92 -11.87 -12.55
CA SER A 223 -15.82 -10.50 -12.04
C SER A 223 -15.82 -9.46 -13.16
N ILE A 224 -15.18 -9.74 -14.29
CA ILE A 224 -15.16 -8.85 -15.46
C ILE A 224 -16.54 -8.79 -16.11
N VAL A 225 -17.19 -9.94 -16.30
CA VAL A 225 -18.54 -10.04 -16.89
C VAL A 225 -19.55 -9.28 -16.03
N ASP A 226 -19.61 -9.56 -14.73
CA ASP A 226 -20.61 -8.92 -13.86
C ASP A 226 -20.34 -7.43 -13.65
N ARG A 227 -19.08 -6.99 -13.60
CA ARG A 227 -18.78 -5.55 -13.56
C ARG A 227 -19.11 -4.85 -14.88
N SER A 228 -18.99 -5.53 -16.01
CA SER A 228 -19.45 -5.02 -17.31
C SER A 228 -20.98 -4.84 -17.33
N ARG A 229 -21.72 -5.81 -16.80
CA ARG A 229 -23.18 -5.72 -16.63
C ARG A 229 -23.59 -4.60 -15.68
N PHE A 230 -22.83 -4.40 -14.61
CA PHE A 230 -23.03 -3.28 -13.71
C PHE A 230 -22.95 -1.93 -14.41
N HIS A 231 -22.14 -1.82 -15.47
CA HIS A 231 -22.01 -0.60 -16.30
C HIS A 231 -22.91 -0.61 -17.55
N GLY A 232 -23.93 -1.46 -17.59
CA GLY A 232 -24.98 -1.44 -18.62
C GLY A 232 -24.69 -2.29 -19.86
N LEU A 233 -23.63 -3.10 -19.86
CA LEU A 233 -23.33 -4.02 -20.95
C LEU A 233 -24.07 -5.35 -20.79
N SER A 234 -24.24 -6.08 -21.89
CA SER A 234 -24.78 -7.45 -21.88
C SER A 234 -23.75 -8.46 -21.38
N THR A 235 -24.23 -9.67 -21.01
CA THR A 235 -23.35 -10.79 -20.64
C THR A 235 -22.35 -11.12 -21.76
N LEU A 236 -22.81 -11.21 -23.01
CA LEU A 236 -21.95 -11.48 -24.17
C LEU A 236 -20.84 -10.44 -24.32
N GLN A 237 -21.17 -9.16 -24.20
CA GLN A 237 -20.17 -8.08 -24.24
C GLN A 237 -19.16 -8.20 -23.10
N GLY A 238 -19.62 -8.56 -21.89
CA GLY A 238 -18.74 -8.84 -20.77
C GLY A 238 -17.81 -10.03 -21.02
N GLU A 239 -18.30 -11.11 -21.64
CA GLU A 239 -17.52 -12.30 -21.99
C GLU A 239 -16.49 -11.99 -23.08
N GLN A 240 -16.83 -11.14 -24.06
CA GLN A 240 -15.90 -10.63 -25.07
C GLN A 240 -14.78 -9.82 -24.41
N ILE A 241 -15.10 -8.89 -23.51
CA ILE A 241 -14.09 -8.13 -22.75
C ILE A 241 -13.21 -9.06 -21.92
N ALA A 242 -13.79 -10.01 -21.18
CA ALA A 242 -13.04 -10.99 -20.40
C ALA A 242 -12.08 -11.81 -21.28
N SER A 243 -12.54 -12.21 -22.47
CA SER A 243 -11.74 -12.93 -23.46
C SER A 243 -10.56 -12.10 -23.97
N TYR A 244 -10.79 -10.82 -24.28
CA TYR A 244 -9.74 -9.87 -24.64
C TYR A 244 -8.69 -9.74 -23.52
N ILE A 245 -9.11 -9.51 -22.27
CA ILE A 245 -8.20 -9.36 -21.14
C ILE A 245 -7.39 -10.65 -20.91
N ARG A 246 -8.02 -11.83 -20.97
CA ARG A 246 -7.30 -13.11 -20.80
C ARG A 246 -6.24 -13.30 -21.88
N ASN A 247 -6.48 -12.84 -23.10
CA ASN A 247 -5.59 -12.96 -24.25
C ASN A 247 -4.39 -11.99 -24.23
N LEU A 248 -4.31 -11.06 -23.28
CA LEU A 248 -3.16 -10.16 -23.18
C LEU A 248 -1.86 -10.95 -22.86
N PRO A 249 -0.75 -10.71 -23.59
CA PRO A 249 0.51 -11.42 -23.44
C PRO A 249 1.35 -10.84 -22.27
N LEU A 250 0.73 -10.73 -21.10
CA LEU A 250 1.28 -10.08 -19.92
C LEU A 250 1.29 -11.03 -18.72
N PRO A 251 2.22 -10.84 -17.77
CA PRO A 251 2.22 -11.60 -16.53
C PRO A 251 0.94 -11.31 -15.73
N SER A 252 0.55 -12.29 -14.92
CA SER A 252 -0.63 -12.23 -14.06
C SER A 252 -0.25 -12.65 -12.64
N ALA A 253 0.60 -11.85 -12.00
CA ALA A 253 1.23 -12.17 -10.72
C ALA A 253 0.36 -11.81 -9.51
N GLY A 254 -0.56 -10.86 -9.64
CA GLY A 254 -1.34 -10.31 -8.54
C GLY A 254 -2.65 -11.06 -8.24
N ARG A 255 -3.36 -10.56 -7.24
CA ARG A 255 -4.76 -10.92 -6.94
C ARG A 255 -5.55 -9.63 -6.64
N PRO A 256 -6.87 -9.57 -6.91
CA PRO A 256 -7.64 -8.33 -6.75
C PRO A 256 -7.73 -7.82 -5.31
N TRP A 257 -7.54 -8.72 -4.34
CA TRP A 257 -7.60 -8.45 -2.90
C TRP A 257 -6.23 -8.27 -2.24
N ASN A 258 -5.14 -8.56 -2.96
CA ASN A 258 -3.78 -8.31 -2.48
C ASN A 258 -3.41 -6.86 -2.79
N PRO A 259 -3.03 -6.05 -1.79
CA PRO A 259 -2.66 -4.67 -2.03
C PRO A 259 -1.39 -4.56 -2.88
N PRO A 260 -1.39 -3.73 -3.94
CA PRO A 260 -0.18 -3.47 -4.71
C PRO A 260 0.95 -2.98 -3.80
N TYR A 261 2.13 -3.59 -3.96
CA TYR A 261 3.34 -3.28 -3.19
C TYR A 261 3.22 -3.44 -1.66
N GLN A 262 2.25 -4.23 -1.16
CA GLN A 262 2.24 -4.62 0.26
C GLN A 262 3.63 -5.18 0.63
N PRO A 263 4.37 -4.57 1.57
CA PRO A 263 5.71 -5.01 1.88
C PRO A 263 5.70 -6.34 2.65
N GLY A 264 6.78 -7.10 2.51
CA GLY A 264 6.97 -8.39 3.15
C GLY A 264 8.21 -9.11 2.62
N PRO A 265 8.73 -10.09 3.35
CA PRO A 265 9.96 -10.78 2.98
C PRO A 265 9.83 -11.51 1.64
N GLY A 266 10.88 -11.43 0.83
CA GLY A 266 10.98 -12.07 -0.50
C GLY A 266 10.38 -11.26 -1.64
N LEU A 267 9.85 -10.04 -1.38
CA LEU A 267 9.24 -9.20 -2.41
C LEU A 267 10.25 -8.74 -3.47
N ASP A 268 11.45 -8.33 -3.06
CA ASP A 268 12.53 -7.93 -3.96
C ASP A 268 13.25 -9.13 -4.60
N GLU A 269 12.95 -10.36 -4.17
CA GLU A 269 13.45 -11.59 -4.82
C GLU A 269 12.63 -11.99 -6.06
N GLN A 270 11.36 -11.57 -6.13
CA GLN A 270 10.49 -11.79 -7.28
C GLN A 270 10.95 -10.98 -8.51
N PRO A 271 10.67 -11.38 -9.76
CA PRO A 271 10.95 -10.53 -10.92
C PRO A 271 10.40 -9.11 -10.77
N VAL A 272 11.08 -8.09 -11.29
CA VAL A 272 10.62 -6.68 -11.20
C VAL A 272 9.20 -6.53 -11.77
N SER A 273 8.89 -7.25 -12.85
CA SER A 273 7.54 -7.28 -13.44
C SER A 273 6.45 -7.79 -12.51
N ASN A 274 6.80 -8.46 -11.40
CA ASN A 274 5.86 -9.00 -10.41
C ASN A 274 5.80 -8.13 -9.15
N TRP A 275 6.63 -7.09 -9.05
CA TRP A 275 6.79 -6.30 -7.83
C TRP A 275 5.47 -5.66 -7.37
N ALA A 276 4.68 -5.16 -8.33
CA ALA A 276 3.38 -4.57 -8.06
C ALA A 276 2.34 -5.54 -7.50
N ALA A 277 2.58 -6.86 -7.51
CA ALA A 277 1.68 -7.83 -6.90
C ALA A 277 1.67 -7.73 -5.36
N GLY A 278 2.75 -7.17 -4.79
CA GLY A 278 2.98 -7.12 -3.36
C GLY A 278 3.24 -8.51 -2.75
N ALA A 279 3.62 -8.53 -1.47
CA ALA A 279 3.78 -9.76 -0.70
C ALA A 279 2.42 -10.43 -0.37
N GLY A 280 1.32 -9.67 -0.51
CA GLY A 280 -0.05 -10.15 -0.31
C GLY A 280 -0.54 -10.10 1.14
N LEU A 281 -1.82 -10.42 1.34
CA LEU A 281 -2.50 -10.25 2.64
C LEU A 281 -1.92 -11.09 3.78
N SER A 282 -1.23 -12.19 3.49
CA SER A 282 -0.56 -13.02 4.50
C SER A 282 0.57 -12.29 5.22
N TRP A 283 1.05 -11.16 4.68
CA TRP A 283 2.08 -10.33 5.28
C TRP A 283 1.54 -9.02 5.88
N VAL A 284 0.21 -8.88 5.95
CA VAL A 284 -0.41 -7.88 6.82
C VAL A 284 -0.40 -8.42 8.24
N LEU A 285 0.40 -7.81 9.10
CA LEU A 285 0.61 -8.32 10.46
C LEU A 285 -0.58 -8.02 11.38
N ASP A 286 -0.87 -8.94 12.29
CA ASP A 286 -1.89 -8.71 13.34
C ASP A 286 -1.47 -7.62 14.35
N ARG A 287 -0.17 -7.33 14.44
CA ARG A 287 0.41 -6.30 15.33
C ARG A 287 1.66 -5.71 14.70
N ASP A 288 1.81 -4.40 14.77
CA ASP A 288 2.96 -3.67 14.22
C ASP A 288 4.30 -4.15 14.82
N MET A 289 4.35 -4.48 16.11
CA MET A 289 5.57 -5.01 16.75
C MET A 289 6.09 -6.32 16.12
N GLY A 290 5.25 -7.05 15.37
CA GLY A 290 5.67 -8.21 14.59
C GLY A 290 6.67 -7.87 13.47
N ALA A 291 6.81 -6.59 13.10
CA ALA A 291 7.74 -6.11 12.07
C ALA A 291 9.19 -5.95 12.58
N LEU A 292 9.39 -5.82 13.90
CA LEU A 292 10.71 -5.57 14.50
C LEU A 292 11.78 -6.61 14.16
N PRO A 293 11.50 -7.93 14.15
CA PRO A 293 12.49 -8.93 13.75
C PRO A 293 12.97 -8.73 12.31
N TYR A 294 12.10 -8.29 11.41
CA TYR A 294 12.42 -8.02 10.01
C TYR A 294 13.24 -6.76 9.84
N LEU A 295 12.96 -5.71 10.63
CA LEU A 295 13.80 -4.50 10.69
C LEU A 295 15.22 -4.83 11.18
N VAL A 296 15.34 -5.60 12.26
CA VAL A 296 16.63 -5.95 12.86
C VAL A 296 17.46 -6.89 11.97
N SER A 297 16.81 -7.74 11.16
CA SER A 297 17.50 -8.69 10.28
C SER A 297 17.99 -8.11 8.95
N GLN A 298 17.61 -6.87 8.59
CA GLN A 298 18.05 -6.24 7.34
C GLN A 298 19.57 -6.04 7.27
N HIS A 299 20.27 -6.00 8.40
CA HIS A 299 21.71 -5.78 8.48
C HIS A 299 22.41 -6.95 9.18
N GLY A 300 22.63 -8.04 8.42
CA GLY A 300 23.34 -9.25 8.84
C GLY A 300 23.59 -10.20 7.66
N ALA A 301 24.43 -11.23 7.85
CA ALA A 301 24.60 -12.27 6.83
C ALA A 301 23.22 -12.83 6.46
N LYS A 302 22.89 -12.84 5.16
CA LYS A 302 21.64 -13.44 4.65
C LYS A 302 21.40 -14.75 5.40
N VAL A 303 20.29 -14.84 6.11
CA VAL A 303 19.84 -16.13 6.65
C VAL A 303 19.64 -17.02 5.43
N LYS A 304 20.65 -17.86 5.15
CA LYS A 304 20.58 -18.88 4.11
C LYS A 304 19.54 -19.88 4.54
N GLY A 305 18.48 -20.00 3.77
CA GLY A 305 17.57 -21.14 3.78
C GLY A 305 16.68 -21.23 5.02
N ASP A 306 15.42 -21.58 4.78
CA ASP A 306 14.52 -22.23 5.72
C ASP A 306 13.78 -21.39 6.77
N ALA A 307 13.90 -20.05 6.77
CA ALA A 307 13.07 -19.18 7.62
C ALA A 307 11.92 -18.46 6.87
N ALA A 308 11.51 -18.97 5.70
CA ALA A 308 10.23 -18.65 5.07
C ALA A 308 9.05 -19.33 5.81
N SER A 309 9.10 -19.39 7.14
CA SER A 309 7.97 -19.80 7.95
C SER A 309 6.95 -18.67 7.99
N SER A 310 5.66 -19.02 7.99
CA SER A 310 4.53 -18.12 8.20
C SER A 310 4.79 -17.10 9.33
N PRO A 311 4.06 -15.97 9.39
CA PRO A 311 4.23 -14.87 10.38
C PRO A 311 4.27 -15.23 11.89
N GLY A 312 4.29 -16.50 12.29
CA GLY A 312 4.28 -16.98 13.68
C GLY A 312 5.62 -17.39 14.28
N ASN A 313 6.72 -17.49 13.52
CA ASN A 313 8.03 -17.94 14.07
C ASN A 313 8.96 -16.75 14.38
N VAL A 314 8.47 -15.83 15.20
CA VAL A 314 9.22 -14.63 15.62
C VAL A 314 10.08 -14.97 16.84
N SER A 315 11.39 -14.69 16.77
CA SER A 315 12.29 -14.68 17.94
C SER A 315 11.64 -13.93 19.10
N SER A 316 11.81 -14.40 20.34
CA SER A 316 11.25 -13.68 21.49
C SER A 316 11.71 -12.21 21.49
N LEU A 317 10.85 -11.26 21.89
CA LEU A 317 11.21 -9.81 21.87
C LEU A 317 12.51 -9.51 22.65
N ARG A 318 12.89 -10.38 23.59
CA ARG A 318 14.17 -10.34 24.31
C ARG A 318 15.38 -10.70 23.43
N GLU A 319 15.25 -11.72 22.58
CA GLU A 319 16.29 -12.04 21.57
C GLU A 319 16.44 -10.93 20.54
N VAL A 320 15.34 -10.29 20.16
CA VAL A 320 15.35 -9.12 19.27
C VAL A 320 16.15 -7.98 19.90
N ALA A 321 15.95 -7.69 21.19
CA ALA A 321 16.67 -6.62 21.89
C ALA A 321 18.19 -6.80 21.86
N GLY A 322 18.69 -8.04 22.00
CA GLY A 322 20.13 -8.35 21.95
C GLY A 322 20.77 -8.23 20.56
N LYS A 323 19.97 -8.11 19.50
CA LYS A 323 20.43 -7.94 18.11
C LYS A 323 20.37 -6.49 17.63
N ILE A 324 19.79 -5.59 18.42
CA ILE A 324 19.68 -4.18 18.06
C ILE A 324 21.04 -3.51 18.21
N THR A 325 21.53 -2.98 17.09
CA THR A 325 22.80 -2.27 16.99
C THR A 325 22.59 -0.94 16.25
N PRO A 326 23.55 0.00 16.34
CA PRO A 326 23.50 1.24 15.57
C PRO A 326 23.42 1.02 14.05
N ASP A 327 23.89 -0.13 13.54
CA ASP A 327 23.91 -0.43 12.11
C ASP A 327 22.50 -0.41 11.46
N ILE A 328 21.45 -0.68 12.24
CA ILE A 328 20.05 -0.63 11.79
C ILE A 328 19.64 0.80 11.38
N PHE A 329 20.15 1.82 12.07
CA PHE A 329 19.71 3.21 11.96
C PHE A 329 20.70 4.10 11.22
N ARG A 330 21.68 3.51 10.54
CA ARG A 330 22.75 4.27 9.87
C ARG A 330 22.20 5.22 8.82
N PRO A 331 22.52 6.53 8.91
CA PRO A 331 22.20 7.49 7.84
C PRO A 331 22.85 7.13 6.50
N ASP A 332 24.04 6.53 6.50
CA ASP A 332 24.71 6.09 5.28
C ASP A 332 24.31 4.66 4.84
N GLY A 333 23.34 4.05 5.53
CA GLY A 333 22.82 2.71 5.25
C GLY A 333 21.73 2.68 4.17
N ASN A 334 21.26 1.49 3.81
CA ASN A 334 20.25 1.25 2.78
C ASN A 334 19.18 0.28 3.30
N LEU A 335 18.35 0.75 4.24
CA LEU A 335 17.23 -0.04 4.75
C LEU A 335 16.25 -0.30 3.60
N ASN A 336 15.81 -1.55 3.45
CA ASN A 336 14.83 -1.94 2.45
C ASN A 336 13.42 -2.04 3.08
N PRO A 337 12.57 -1.00 2.98
CA PRO A 337 11.22 -1.05 3.57
C PRO A 337 10.31 -2.07 2.86
N ARG A 338 10.64 -2.49 1.63
CA ARG A 338 9.84 -3.43 0.83
C ARG A 338 9.85 -4.84 1.42
N GLU A 339 10.87 -5.17 2.21
CA GLU A 339 11.09 -6.48 2.85
C GLU A 339 10.57 -6.55 4.30
N ILE A 340 10.01 -5.45 4.81
CA ILE A 340 9.55 -5.35 6.20
C ILE A 340 8.01 -5.36 6.20
N PRO A 341 7.36 -6.44 6.64
CA PRO A 341 5.91 -6.50 6.69
C PRO A 341 5.35 -5.50 7.71
N ILE A 342 4.15 -4.99 7.46
CA ILE A 342 3.48 -3.97 8.28
C ILE A 342 2.08 -4.42 8.68
N ALA A 343 1.56 -3.89 9.79
CA ALA A 343 0.19 -4.17 10.23
C ALA A 343 -0.88 -3.38 9.43
N LEU A 344 -0.48 -2.29 8.79
CA LEU A 344 -1.33 -1.50 7.92
C LEU A 344 -1.60 -2.27 6.61
N GLN A 345 -2.87 -2.57 6.33
CA GLN A 345 -3.29 -3.09 5.03
C GLN A 345 -3.31 -1.94 4.03
N LEU A 346 -2.44 -1.98 3.01
CA LEU A 346 -2.48 -0.97 1.94
C LEU A 346 -3.78 -1.12 1.10
N PRO A 347 -4.19 -0.09 0.35
CA PRO A 347 -5.36 -0.16 -0.53
C PRO A 347 -5.16 -1.23 -1.60
N ASP A 348 -6.15 -2.11 -1.76
CA ASP A 348 -6.22 -3.04 -2.89
C ASP A 348 -6.41 -2.30 -4.23
N TRP A 349 -6.33 -3.01 -5.35
CA TRP A 349 -6.48 -2.36 -6.66
C TRP A 349 -7.81 -1.60 -6.82
N SER A 350 -8.88 -2.03 -6.15
CA SER A 350 -10.16 -1.30 -6.19
C SER A 350 -10.06 0.05 -5.47
N GLY A 351 -9.23 0.14 -4.43
CA GLY A 351 -8.90 1.39 -3.74
C GLY A 351 -7.98 2.33 -4.52
N TRP A 352 -7.30 1.84 -5.56
CA TRP A 352 -6.50 2.65 -6.49
C TRP A 352 -7.35 3.29 -7.58
N LEU A 353 -8.45 2.65 -7.98
CA LEU A 353 -9.26 3.09 -9.11
C LEU A 353 -10.09 4.33 -8.78
N PRO A 354 -10.19 5.31 -9.71
CA PRO A 354 -11.09 6.44 -9.54
C PRO A 354 -12.55 5.97 -9.51
N ARG A 355 -13.34 6.47 -8.55
CA ARG A 355 -14.79 6.24 -8.54
C ARG A 355 -15.49 7.00 -9.68
N VAL A 356 -15.00 8.20 -9.97
CA VAL A 356 -15.49 9.06 -11.04
C VAL A 356 -14.31 9.49 -11.91
N HIS A 357 -14.36 9.22 -13.21
CA HIS A 357 -13.31 9.67 -14.11
C HIS A 357 -13.30 11.21 -14.21
N PRO A 358 -12.14 11.87 -14.38
CA PRO A 358 -12.08 13.33 -14.54
C PRO A 358 -12.94 13.89 -15.69
N LYS A 359 -13.13 13.14 -16.80
CA LYS A 359 -14.09 13.50 -17.88
C LYS A 359 -15.53 13.64 -17.34
N ASP A 360 -15.95 12.75 -16.45
CA ASP A 360 -17.27 12.76 -15.84
C ASP A 360 -17.39 13.76 -14.68
N ALA A 361 -16.31 13.98 -13.94
CA ALA A 361 -16.28 14.91 -12.82
C ALA A 361 -16.32 16.38 -13.27
N TRP A 362 -15.59 16.70 -14.34
CA TRP A 362 -15.27 18.07 -14.74
C TRP A 362 -15.55 18.38 -16.22
N GLY A 363 -15.92 17.40 -17.04
CA GLY A 363 -16.31 17.64 -18.44
C GLY A 363 -15.20 18.29 -19.29
N PRO A 364 -15.55 19.22 -20.18
CA PRO A 364 -14.62 19.91 -21.08
C PRO A 364 -13.46 20.61 -20.37
N GLU A 365 -13.63 21.06 -19.12
CA GLU A 365 -12.57 21.70 -18.35
C GLU A 365 -11.38 20.78 -18.14
N PHE A 366 -11.62 19.48 -17.92
CA PHE A 366 -10.57 18.47 -17.84
C PHE A 366 -10.00 18.15 -19.22
N ALA A 367 -10.85 17.87 -20.21
CA ALA A 367 -10.42 17.46 -21.55
C ALA A 367 -9.48 18.49 -22.22
N HIS A 368 -9.71 19.79 -21.97
CA HIS A 368 -8.86 20.87 -22.50
C HIS A 368 -7.75 21.32 -21.54
N SER A 369 -7.53 20.61 -20.44
CA SER A 369 -6.52 20.97 -19.44
C SER A 369 -5.11 20.52 -19.85
N GLU A 370 -4.10 21.26 -19.38
CA GLU A 370 -2.70 20.83 -19.45
C GLU A 370 -2.49 19.47 -18.74
N PHE A 371 -3.25 19.20 -17.68
CA PHE A 371 -3.17 17.94 -16.95
C PHE A 371 -3.57 16.73 -17.80
N ALA A 372 -4.65 16.84 -18.58
CA ALA A 372 -5.03 15.80 -19.54
C ALA A 372 -4.02 15.71 -20.69
N ALA A 373 -3.60 16.85 -21.25
CA ALA A 373 -2.69 16.90 -22.38
C ALA A 373 -1.30 16.29 -22.09
N LEU A 374 -0.79 16.41 -20.85
CA LEU A 374 0.49 15.83 -20.46
C LEU A 374 0.48 14.30 -20.33
N TYR A 375 -0.70 13.65 -20.23
CA TYR A 375 -0.79 12.20 -20.15
C TYR A 375 -0.67 11.53 -21.54
N ASP A 376 -1.62 11.79 -22.44
CA ASP A 376 -1.68 11.13 -23.76
C ASP A 376 -1.71 12.09 -24.96
N GLY A 377 -1.84 13.40 -24.71
CA GLY A 377 -1.79 14.42 -25.75
C GLY A 377 -2.94 14.39 -26.75
N GLU A 378 -4.18 14.05 -26.37
CA GLU A 378 -5.32 14.23 -27.28
C GLU A 378 -5.31 15.65 -27.90
N THR A 379 -5.29 15.68 -29.22
CA THR A 379 -5.09 16.85 -30.09
C THR A 379 -6.03 17.98 -29.71
N GLN A 380 -5.45 19.09 -29.23
CA GLN A 380 -6.12 20.38 -29.32
C GLN A 380 -6.50 20.63 -30.79
N PRO A 381 -7.76 21.02 -31.08
CA PRO A 381 -8.09 21.57 -32.39
C PRO A 381 -7.15 22.74 -32.68
N GLU A 382 -6.59 22.78 -33.89
CA GLU A 382 -5.65 23.82 -34.31
C GLU A 382 -6.20 25.22 -34.00
N GLY A 383 -5.57 25.92 -33.05
CA GLY A 383 -5.90 27.31 -32.79
C GLY A 383 -5.64 27.78 -31.38
N LYS A 384 -4.51 28.46 -31.21
CA LYS A 384 -4.14 29.40 -30.13
C LYS A 384 -3.57 28.79 -28.84
N SER A 385 -2.25 28.77 -28.76
CA SER A 385 -1.47 29.53 -27.75
C SER A 385 -0.02 29.07 -27.72
N LYS A 386 0.91 30.03 -27.84
CA LYS A 386 2.33 29.86 -27.47
C LYS A 386 2.42 29.72 -25.94
N ARG A 387 2.43 28.49 -25.42
CA ARG A 387 3.01 28.12 -24.12
C ARG A 387 3.96 26.96 -24.35
N SER A 388 5.12 26.97 -23.70
CA SER A 388 6.19 25.97 -23.89
C SER A 388 5.61 24.56 -24.00
N ALA A 389 5.66 23.96 -25.18
CA ALA A 389 5.04 22.68 -25.48
C ALA A 389 5.80 21.57 -24.75
N LYS A 390 5.48 21.32 -23.48
CA LYS A 390 5.98 20.15 -22.76
C LYS A 390 5.41 18.92 -23.46
N GLN A 391 6.30 18.01 -23.85
CA GLN A 391 5.94 16.78 -24.54
C GLN A 391 5.10 15.88 -23.61
N PRO A 392 4.06 15.19 -24.12
CA PRO A 392 3.31 14.22 -23.31
C PRO A 392 4.21 13.15 -22.72
N LEU A 393 3.93 12.75 -21.47
CA LEU A 393 4.72 11.79 -20.70
C LEU A 393 4.93 10.49 -21.46
N ARG A 394 3.86 9.92 -22.01
CA ARG A 394 3.95 8.65 -22.75
C ARG A 394 4.89 8.74 -23.95
N THR A 395 4.92 9.87 -24.65
CA THR A 395 5.83 10.10 -25.78
C THR A 395 7.28 10.20 -25.31
N LEU A 396 7.52 10.89 -24.19
CA LEU A 396 8.85 10.96 -23.56
C LEU A 396 9.34 9.55 -23.15
N LEU A 397 8.47 8.78 -22.49
CA LEU A 397 8.79 7.44 -21.98
C LEU A 397 9.05 6.43 -23.10
N ALA A 398 8.27 6.48 -24.19
CA ALA A 398 8.50 5.66 -25.37
C ALA A 398 9.87 5.93 -26.01
N ALA A 399 10.30 7.20 -26.06
CA ALA A 399 11.63 7.55 -26.55
C ALA A 399 12.75 7.01 -25.63
N ALA A 400 12.54 7.11 -24.30
CA ALA A 400 13.49 6.68 -23.27
C ALA A 400 13.65 5.15 -23.12
N GLN A 401 12.84 4.34 -23.81
CA GLN A 401 13.04 2.89 -23.90
C GLN A 401 14.11 2.48 -24.92
N SER A 402 14.47 3.35 -25.85
CA SER A 402 15.58 3.08 -26.78
C SER A 402 16.93 3.22 -26.07
N SER A 403 17.91 2.35 -26.40
CA SER A 403 19.16 2.17 -25.65
C SER A 403 20.07 3.40 -25.55
N ASP A 404 19.82 4.45 -26.35
CA ASP A 404 20.65 5.66 -26.42
C ASP A 404 20.03 6.90 -25.76
N HIS A 405 18.84 6.79 -25.13
CA HIS A 405 18.12 7.95 -24.60
C HIS A 405 18.38 8.25 -23.12
N ASN A 406 18.54 9.54 -22.82
CA ASN A 406 18.75 10.07 -21.48
C ASN A 406 17.47 9.98 -20.63
N VAL A 407 17.49 9.20 -19.55
CA VAL A 407 16.37 9.04 -18.60
C VAL A 407 16.25 10.14 -17.54
N ARG A 408 17.25 11.00 -17.41
CA ARG A 408 17.27 12.07 -16.38
C ARG A 408 16.07 13.04 -16.44
N PRO A 409 15.44 13.32 -17.59
CA PRO A 409 14.26 14.19 -17.63
C PRO A 409 12.97 13.55 -17.06
N ILE A 410 12.93 12.23 -16.88
CA ILE A 410 11.69 11.51 -16.50
C ILE A 410 11.12 11.99 -15.16
N PRO A 411 11.89 12.08 -14.05
CA PRO A 411 11.35 12.58 -12.79
C PRO A 411 10.72 13.97 -12.90
N ALA A 412 11.41 14.91 -13.57
CA ALA A 412 10.92 16.27 -13.76
C ALA A 412 9.62 16.32 -14.57
N ALA A 413 9.45 15.42 -15.55
CA ALA A 413 8.22 15.34 -16.33
C ALA A 413 7.03 14.84 -15.49
N PHE A 414 7.25 13.88 -14.58
CA PHE A 414 6.22 13.47 -13.62
C PHE A 414 5.87 14.59 -12.63
N ASP A 415 6.87 15.33 -12.15
CA ASP A 415 6.65 16.49 -11.27
C ASP A 415 5.85 17.59 -11.98
N ASP A 416 6.13 17.84 -13.25
CA ASP A 416 5.37 18.77 -14.08
C ASP A 416 3.92 18.35 -14.24
N TRP A 417 3.65 17.05 -14.42
CA TRP A 417 2.29 16.53 -14.51
C TRP A 417 1.52 16.64 -13.19
N THR A 418 2.18 16.39 -12.08
CA THR A 418 1.63 16.63 -10.72
C THR A 418 1.32 18.11 -10.50
N GLN A 419 2.19 19.02 -10.93
CA GLN A 419 1.93 20.45 -10.87
C GLN A 419 0.75 20.87 -11.75
N ALA A 420 0.62 20.31 -12.95
CA ALA A 420 -0.54 20.55 -13.82
C ALA A 420 -1.85 20.10 -13.17
N ARG A 421 -1.86 18.94 -12.50
CA ARG A 421 -3.01 18.47 -11.69
C ARG A 421 -3.36 19.46 -10.58
N ARG A 422 -2.37 19.89 -9.78
CA ARG A 422 -2.57 20.86 -8.69
C ARG A 422 -3.13 22.17 -9.21
N ALA A 423 -2.58 22.69 -10.30
CA ALA A 423 -3.06 23.91 -10.95
C ALA A 423 -4.51 23.76 -11.47
N PHE A 424 -4.84 22.60 -12.03
CA PHE A 424 -6.19 22.26 -12.46
C PHE A 424 -7.19 22.25 -11.28
N LEU A 425 -6.90 21.48 -10.22
CA LEU A 425 -7.79 21.33 -9.06
C LEU A 425 -7.97 22.62 -8.25
N LYS A 426 -6.92 23.47 -8.17
CA LYS A 426 -6.97 24.77 -7.45
C LYS A 426 -8.07 25.71 -7.96
N ARG A 427 -8.55 25.52 -9.19
CA ARG A 427 -9.68 26.29 -9.75
C ARG A 427 -11.00 26.00 -9.05
N PHE A 428 -11.15 24.76 -8.56
CA PHE A 428 -12.35 24.21 -7.92
C PHE A 428 -12.24 24.16 -6.40
N VAL A 429 -11.04 23.89 -5.87
CA VAL A 429 -10.76 23.83 -4.43
C VAL A 429 -10.05 25.11 -4.00
N ARG A 430 -10.82 26.07 -3.46
CA ARG A 430 -10.32 27.38 -3.02
C ARG A 430 -10.31 27.47 -1.48
N PRO A 431 -9.52 28.38 -0.89
CA PRO A 431 -9.60 28.65 0.54
C PRO A 431 -11.05 28.95 0.96
N LYS A 432 -11.52 28.31 2.04
CA LYS A 432 -12.90 28.41 2.58
C LYS A 432 -14.01 27.82 1.69
N ILE A 433 -13.69 26.94 0.76
CA ILE A 433 -14.71 26.14 0.06
C ILE A 433 -15.49 25.28 1.05
N GLU A 434 -16.79 25.14 0.84
CA GLU A 434 -17.61 24.17 1.56
C GLU A 434 -17.45 22.80 0.92
N TRP A 435 -16.88 21.85 1.68
CA TRP A 435 -16.67 20.49 1.20
C TRP A 435 -17.94 19.66 1.33
N SER A 436 -18.33 19.02 0.23
CA SER A 436 -19.38 18.00 0.21
C SER A 436 -18.77 16.65 -0.17
N PRO A 437 -19.40 15.51 0.22
CA PRO A 437 -18.94 14.19 -0.21
C PRO A 437 -18.78 14.06 -1.73
N ALA A 438 -19.69 14.67 -2.51
CA ALA A 438 -19.62 14.67 -3.96
C ALA A 438 -18.41 15.45 -4.51
N LEU A 439 -18.04 16.58 -3.88
CA LEU A 439 -16.82 17.31 -4.26
C LEU A 439 -15.58 16.49 -3.91
N THR A 440 -15.56 15.87 -2.73
CA THR A 440 -14.48 14.97 -2.30
C THR A 440 -14.28 13.82 -3.26
N ASP A 441 -15.34 13.12 -3.66
CA ASP A 441 -15.25 12.01 -4.62
C ASP A 441 -14.66 12.47 -5.96
N LYS A 442 -15.06 13.65 -6.47
CA LYS A 442 -14.51 14.20 -7.73
C LYS A 442 -13.02 14.55 -7.61
N VAL A 443 -12.64 15.25 -6.55
CA VAL A 443 -11.26 15.69 -6.32
C VAL A 443 -10.35 14.48 -6.08
N TYR A 444 -10.74 13.60 -5.16
CA TYR A 444 -9.97 12.41 -4.82
C TYR A 444 -9.85 11.44 -6.00
N SER A 445 -10.93 11.22 -6.76
CA SER A 445 -10.86 10.39 -7.97
C SER A 445 -9.92 10.99 -9.04
N THR A 446 -9.77 12.31 -9.10
CA THR A 446 -8.78 12.94 -9.99
C THR A 446 -7.35 12.63 -9.57
N GLN A 447 -7.09 12.52 -8.26
CA GLN A 447 -5.79 12.08 -7.75
C GLN A 447 -5.53 10.61 -8.06
N LEU A 448 -6.52 9.74 -7.78
CA LEU A 448 -6.46 8.31 -8.06
C LEU A 448 -6.25 8.02 -9.55
N TRP A 449 -6.89 8.78 -10.44
CA TRP A 449 -6.67 8.66 -11.88
C TRP A 449 -5.19 8.88 -12.25
N GLN A 450 -4.55 9.92 -11.71
CA GLN A 450 -3.11 10.13 -11.93
C GLN A 450 -2.28 8.95 -11.42
N LEU A 451 -2.63 8.41 -10.25
CA LEU A 451 -1.92 7.26 -9.66
C LEU A 451 -2.04 6.00 -10.53
N VAL A 452 -3.24 5.65 -10.98
CA VAL A 452 -3.47 4.49 -11.88
C VAL A 452 -2.72 4.66 -13.19
N LYS A 453 -2.78 5.85 -13.80
CA LYS A 453 -2.06 6.14 -15.04
C LYS A 453 -0.53 6.16 -14.83
N THR A 454 -0.06 6.49 -13.64
CA THR A 454 1.35 6.34 -13.27
C THR A 454 1.74 4.87 -13.19
N TRP A 455 0.93 4.05 -12.50
CA TRP A 455 1.12 2.61 -12.44
C TRP A 455 1.17 1.99 -13.85
N GLU A 456 0.24 2.38 -14.73
CA GLU A 456 0.22 1.95 -16.13
C GLU A 456 1.55 2.24 -16.82
N MET A 457 2.04 3.49 -16.73
CA MET A 457 3.27 3.92 -17.38
C MET A 457 4.52 3.27 -16.78
N VAL A 458 4.64 3.13 -15.46
CA VAL A 458 5.83 2.48 -14.87
C VAL A 458 5.92 1.00 -15.25
N GLN A 459 4.78 0.32 -15.37
CA GLN A 459 4.72 -1.07 -15.83
C GLN A 459 4.98 -1.19 -17.33
N GLU A 460 4.39 -0.33 -18.16
CA GLU A 460 4.57 -0.36 -19.61
C GLU A 460 5.99 -0.03 -20.06
N PHE A 461 6.58 0.96 -19.42
CA PHE A 461 7.90 1.46 -19.80
C PHE A 461 9.03 0.83 -18.99
N GLY A 462 8.73 -0.12 -18.08
CA GLY A 462 9.70 -0.86 -17.29
C GLY A 462 10.55 0.03 -16.38
N LEU A 463 9.95 1.04 -15.76
CA LEU A 463 10.68 2.10 -15.04
C LEU A 463 11.16 1.66 -13.65
N GLU A 464 10.51 0.68 -13.04
CA GLU A 464 10.70 0.31 -11.64
C GLU A 464 12.08 -0.26 -11.33
N GLY A 465 12.71 -0.92 -12.32
CA GLY A 465 14.07 -1.45 -12.21
C GLY A 465 15.17 -0.44 -12.57
N ARG A 466 14.81 0.79 -12.95
CA ARG A 466 15.75 1.79 -13.49
C ARG A 466 16.21 2.82 -12.46
N GLY A 467 15.95 2.57 -11.17
CA GLY A 467 16.30 3.49 -10.08
C GLY A 467 17.73 3.98 -10.12
N ARG A 468 18.69 3.09 -10.33
CA ARG A 468 20.13 3.43 -10.38
C ARG A 468 20.53 4.22 -11.63
N GLU A 469 19.82 4.04 -12.74
CA GLU A 469 20.03 4.86 -13.95
C GLU A 469 19.53 6.29 -13.73
N ILE A 470 18.45 6.45 -12.99
CA ILE A 470 17.78 7.73 -12.74
C ILE A 470 18.46 8.51 -11.60
N PHE A 471 18.75 7.84 -10.48
CA PHE A 471 19.20 8.45 -9.24
C PHE A 471 20.67 8.12 -8.88
N GLY A 472 21.36 7.33 -9.70
CA GLY A 472 22.76 6.97 -9.48
C GLY A 472 22.96 5.69 -8.67
N SER A 473 24.22 5.29 -8.49
CA SER A 473 24.60 3.95 -8.00
C SER A 473 24.15 3.63 -6.58
N LEU A 474 23.90 4.65 -5.76
CA LEU A 474 23.45 4.52 -4.36
C LEU A 474 21.93 4.36 -4.22
N ALA A 475 21.18 4.52 -5.30
CA ALA A 475 19.73 4.38 -5.30
C ALA A 475 19.28 2.93 -5.06
N ASP A 476 18.05 2.80 -4.59
CA ASP A 476 17.40 1.51 -4.43
C ASP A 476 17.35 0.76 -5.77
N SER A 477 17.51 -0.56 -5.70
CA SER A 477 17.46 -1.42 -6.89
C SER A 477 16.07 -1.45 -7.55
N ARG A 478 15.02 -1.14 -6.79
CA ARG A 478 13.64 -0.98 -7.24
C ARG A 478 13.08 0.31 -6.66
N THR A 479 12.58 1.18 -7.53
CA THR A 479 12.01 2.45 -7.08
C THR A 479 11.14 3.06 -8.16
N TRP A 480 10.15 3.86 -7.74
CA TRP A 480 9.49 4.81 -8.60
C TRP A 480 10.30 6.10 -8.72
N CYS A 481 10.14 6.77 -9.85
CA CYS A 481 10.85 8.01 -10.14
C CYS A 481 10.04 9.28 -9.86
N ASN A 482 8.98 9.19 -9.05
CA ASN A 482 8.02 10.27 -8.81
C ASN A 482 7.50 10.24 -7.36
N THR A 483 6.71 11.25 -7.01
CA THR A 483 6.07 11.43 -5.68
C THR A 483 4.54 11.28 -5.72
N ILE A 484 4.00 10.73 -6.82
CA ILE A 484 2.55 10.62 -7.05
C ILE A 484 1.82 9.82 -5.96
N PRO A 485 2.41 8.77 -5.33
CA PRO A 485 1.82 8.13 -4.16
C PRO A 485 1.50 9.13 -3.04
N ALA A 486 2.49 9.88 -2.55
CA ALA A 486 2.27 10.92 -1.53
C ALA A 486 1.30 12.01 -1.99
N GLU A 487 1.37 12.39 -3.26
CA GLU A 487 0.46 13.38 -3.87
C GLU A 487 -0.98 12.87 -4.01
N THR A 488 -1.24 11.58 -3.81
CA THR A 488 -2.57 10.99 -3.80
C THR A 488 -3.25 11.10 -2.44
N ALA A 489 -2.48 11.35 -1.38
CA ALA A 489 -2.98 11.55 -0.03
C ALA A 489 -4.08 12.65 0.01
N PRO A 490 -5.21 12.45 0.72
CA PRO A 490 -6.29 13.44 0.82
C PRO A 490 -5.84 14.89 1.10
N SER A 491 -4.88 15.10 2.00
CA SER A 491 -4.39 16.41 2.40
C SER A 491 -3.66 17.16 1.27
N SER A 492 -3.06 16.42 0.32
CA SER A 492 -2.41 16.99 -0.88
C SER A 492 -3.40 17.77 -1.76
N ALA A 493 -4.70 17.47 -1.66
CA ALA A 493 -5.79 18.20 -2.31
C ALA A 493 -6.65 19.02 -1.35
N LEU A 494 -6.19 19.24 -0.11
CA LEU A 494 -6.90 19.98 0.94
C LEU A 494 -8.25 19.38 1.35
N ILE A 495 -8.45 18.07 1.11
CA ILE A 495 -9.64 17.36 1.56
C ILE A 495 -9.63 17.34 3.10
N PRO A 496 -10.71 17.80 3.77
CA PRO A 496 -10.77 17.89 5.22
C PRO A 496 -11.02 16.51 5.85
N ASP A 497 -10.74 16.41 7.14
CA ASP A 497 -11.20 15.27 7.93
C ASP A 497 -12.71 15.33 8.19
N GLY A 498 -13.28 14.20 8.65
CA GLY A 498 -14.67 14.10 9.08
C GLY A 498 -15.62 13.66 7.97
N ALA A 499 -16.89 14.06 8.05
CA ALA A 499 -17.98 13.56 7.19
C ALA A 499 -17.78 13.87 5.70
N ALA A 500 -17.06 14.95 5.38
CA ALA A 500 -16.70 15.30 4.01
C ALA A 500 -15.33 14.74 3.58
N GLY A 501 -14.61 14.05 4.46
CA GLY A 501 -13.33 13.42 4.13
C GLY A 501 -13.48 12.16 3.28
N VAL A 502 -12.36 11.60 2.82
CA VAL A 502 -12.39 10.37 2.03
C VAL A 502 -12.96 9.23 2.86
N GLY A 503 -13.99 8.57 2.33
CA GLY A 503 -14.70 7.51 3.03
C GLY A 503 -15.63 8.01 4.14
N GLY A 504 -15.89 9.32 4.24
CA GLY A 504 -16.94 9.89 5.09
C GLY A 504 -16.62 9.94 6.59
N SER A 505 -15.37 9.78 7.01
CA SER A 505 -14.95 9.94 8.40
C SER A 505 -13.51 10.42 8.53
N ALA A 506 -13.13 10.97 9.69
CA ALA A 506 -11.75 11.32 9.98
C ALA A 506 -10.84 10.07 9.98
N LEU A 507 -11.32 8.95 10.53
CA LEU A 507 -10.58 7.68 10.56
C LEU A 507 -10.25 7.16 9.17
N THR A 508 -11.23 7.11 8.26
CA THR A 508 -11.02 6.65 6.88
C THR A 508 -10.16 7.62 6.08
N ASN A 509 -10.28 8.93 6.32
CA ASN A 509 -9.40 9.92 5.74
C ASN A 509 -7.95 9.71 6.18
N GLU A 510 -7.70 9.56 7.48
CA GLU A 510 -6.37 9.30 8.05
C GLU A 510 -5.79 7.95 7.64
N TYR A 511 -6.62 6.92 7.46
CA TYR A 511 -6.19 5.64 6.88
C TYR A 511 -5.61 5.84 5.48
N PHE A 512 -6.33 6.52 4.57
CA PHE A 512 -5.84 6.74 3.20
C PHE A 512 -4.59 7.63 3.21
N MET A 513 -4.53 8.62 4.08
CA MET A 513 -3.33 9.44 4.30
C MET A 513 -2.12 8.57 4.67
N ALA A 514 -2.25 7.72 5.69
CA ALA A 514 -1.18 6.84 6.14
C ALA A 514 -0.77 5.83 5.07
N ALA A 515 -1.74 5.22 4.38
CA ALA A 515 -1.51 4.25 3.32
C ALA A 515 -0.70 4.83 2.14
N TRP A 516 -1.06 6.03 1.68
CA TRP A 516 -0.37 6.64 0.52
C TRP A 516 1.04 7.13 0.86
N TYR A 517 1.26 7.60 2.09
CA TYR A 517 2.62 7.90 2.55
C TYR A 517 3.46 6.66 2.80
N GLU A 518 2.88 5.59 3.34
CA GLU A 518 3.58 4.31 3.45
C GLU A 518 4.01 3.81 2.06
N LEU A 519 3.10 3.87 1.10
CA LEU A 519 3.40 3.51 -0.28
C LEU A 519 4.50 4.41 -0.89
N GLN A 520 4.53 5.71 -0.57
CA GLN A 520 5.63 6.58 -0.96
C GLN A 520 6.98 6.10 -0.38
N ILE A 521 7.02 5.67 0.88
CA ILE A 521 8.24 5.14 1.51
C ILE A 521 8.71 3.85 0.81
N VAL A 522 7.78 2.94 0.52
CA VAL A 522 8.04 1.66 -0.15
C VAL A 522 8.54 1.86 -1.60
N LEU A 523 7.92 2.78 -2.34
CA LEU A 523 8.19 2.99 -3.76
C LEU A 523 9.34 3.97 -4.01
N ASN A 524 9.45 5.06 -3.24
CA ASN A 524 10.46 6.09 -3.42
C ASN A 524 10.68 6.86 -2.11
N SER A 525 11.51 6.30 -1.23
CA SER A 525 12.01 6.95 -0.01
C SER A 525 13.04 8.06 -0.25
N GLY A 526 13.25 8.46 -1.50
CA GLY A 526 14.13 9.55 -1.88
C GLY A 526 15.57 9.19 -2.21
N ASN A 527 15.91 7.90 -2.24
CA ASN A 527 17.10 7.38 -2.93
C ASN A 527 18.43 8.11 -2.60
N HIS A 528 18.64 8.51 -1.33
CA HIS A 528 19.81 9.30 -0.92
C HIS A 528 19.93 10.63 -1.67
N GLN A 529 18.82 11.30 -1.98
CA GLN A 529 18.81 12.56 -2.74
C GLN A 529 17.92 13.63 -2.10
N HIS A 530 17.67 13.57 -0.79
CA HIS A 530 16.80 14.55 -0.15
C HIS A 530 17.39 15.96 -0.21
N ARG A 531 16.57 16.90 -0.68
CA ARG A 531 16.89 18.33 -0.75
C ARG A 531 15.70 19.11 -0.22
N ASP A 532 15.94 19.95 0.77
CA ASP A 532 14.92 20.74 1.46
C ASP A 532 13.75 19.91 2.04
N ARG A 533 12.68 19.69 1.26
CA ARG A 533 11.47 18.92 1.64
C ARG A 533 11.15 17.81 0.64
N GLY A 534 11.99 17.60 -0.37
CA GLY A 534 11.74 16.70 -1.48
C GLY A 534 12.74 15.53 -1.50
N PRO A 535 12.36 14.37 -2.07
CA PRO A 535 11.03 14.06 -2.60
C PRO A 535 10.00 13.68 -1.54
N VAL A 536 10.41 13.52 -0.27
CA VAL A 536 9.52 13.21 0.86
C VAL A 536 9.73 14.24 1.96
N ASP A 537 8.68 14.96 2.39
CA ASP A 537 8.73 15.85 3.55
C ASP A 537 8.66 15.00 4.83
N TRP A 538 9.81 14.51 5.28
CA TRP A 538 9.89 13.50 6.35
C TRP A 538 9.31 13.94 7.68
N VAL A 539 9.48 15.21 8.06
CA VAL A 539 8.89 15.74 9.30
C VAL A 539 7.37 15.74 9.21
N TYR A 540 6.82 16.13 8.06
CA TYR A 540 5.39 16.05 7.82
C TYR A 540 4.88 14.61 7.86
N VAL A 541 5.52 13.69 7.10
CA VAL A 541 5.13 12.27 7.03
C VAL A 541 5.17 11.62 8.40
N ILE A 542 6.22 11.84 9.18
CA ILE A 542 6.35 11.30 10.53
C ILE A 542 5.23 11.84 11.41
N GLY A 543 4.93 13.15 11.36
CA GLY A 543 3.80 13.74 12.09
C GLY A 543 2.46 13.03 11.89
N ARG A 544 2.19 12.47 10.70
CA ARG A 544 0.96 11.73 10.38
C ARG A 544 0.78 10.43 11.18
N PHE A 545 1.85 9.88 11.78
CA PHE A 545 1.72 8.73 12.68
C PHE A 545 0.94 9.08 13.95
N ASN A 546 1.09 10.30 14.48
CA ASN A 546 0.30 10.77 15.62
C ASN A 546 -1.15 11.02 15.21
N ASP A 547 -1.39 11.57 14.01
CA ASP A 547 -2.73 11.80 13.49
C ASP A 547 -3.49 10.47 13.34
N LEU A 548 -2.85 9.43 12.78
CA LEU A 548 -3.43 8.09 12.69
C LEU A 548 -3.64 7.45 14.07
N TYR A 549 -2.67 7.59 14.99
CA TYR A 549 -2.80 7.10 16.36
C TYR A 549 -3.98 7.76 17.10
N ALA A 550 -4.23 9.05 16.86
CA ALA A 550 -5.37 9.76 17.44
C ALA A 550 -6.72 9.19 16.98
N GLN A 551 -6.80 8.60 15.77
CA GLN A 551 -8.01 7.98 15.26
C GLN A 551 -8.16 6.51 15.64
N THR A 552 -7.05 5.75 15.67
CA THR A 552 -7.07 4.29 15.80
C THR A 552 -6.77 3.81 17.23
N HIS A 553 -6.03 4.61 18.00
CA HIS A 553 -5.37 4.21 19.25
C HIS A 553 -4.49 2.95 19.11
N GLN A 554 -4.06 2.62 17.89
CA GLN A 554 -3.14 1.52 17.63
C GLN A 554 -1.72 2.07 17.50
N PRO A 555 -0.82 1.76 18.43
CA PRO A 555 0.57 2.21 18.36
C PRO A 555 1.34 1.42 17.30
N GLU A 556 2.06 2.13 16.43
CA GLU A 556 2.84 1.56 15.33
C GLU A 556 4.35 1.91 15.42
N PRO A 557 5.05 1.52 16.51
CA PRO A 557 6.43 1.89 16.73
C PRO A 557 7.41 1.33 15.68
N ALA A 558 7.19 0.13 15.14
CA ALA A 558 8.08 -0.48 14.17
C ALA A 558 7.97 0.21 12.81
N ARG A 559 6.76 0.45 12.30
CA ARG A 559 6.53 1.24 11.08
C ARG A 559 7.11 2.66 11.20
N LEU A 560 6.94 3.31 12.36
CA LEU A 560 7.54 4.62 12.62
C LEU A 560 9.09 4.56 12.59
N LEU A 561 9.70 3.54 13.18
CA LEU A 561 11.17 3.37 13.15
C LEU A 561 11.72 3.14 11.73
N VAL A 562 10.98 2.42 10.88
CA VAL A 562 11.31 2.30 9.45
C VAL A 562 11.29 3.68 8.79
N ALA A 563 10.23 4.46 9.00
CA ALA A 563 10.12 5.82 8.45
C ALA A 563 11.24 6.74 8.94
N VAL A 564 11.56 6.73 10.24
CA VAL A 564 12.68 7.51 10.82
C VAL A 564 14.02 7.09 10.21
N THR A 565 14.25 5.79 10.04
CA THR A 565 15.49 5.29 9.44
C THR A 565 15.60 5.74 7.98
N LYS A 566 14.53 5.62 7.20
CA LYS A 566 14.50 6.10 5.80
C LYS A 566 14.63 7.61 5.72
N ALA A 567 14.09 8.36 6.68
CA ALA A 567 14.32 9.80 6.78
C ALA A 567 15.81 10.11 6.86
N LEU A 568 16.51 9.52 7.85
CA LEU A 568 17.96 9.71 8.02
C LEU A 568 18.75 9.36 6.75
N GLN A 569 18.41 8.24 6.12
CA GLN A 569 19.05 7.76 4.89
C GLN A 569 18.81 8.69 3.70
N SER A 570 17.58 9.16 3.53
CA SER A 570 17.21 10.09 2.47
C SER A 570 18.05 11.37 2.52
N THR A 571 18.31 11.89 3.73
CA THR A 571 19.10 13.11 3.99
C THR A 571 20.61 12.96 3.97
N ASP A 572 21.13 11.77 3.74
CA ASP A 572 22.55 11.53 3.58
C ASP A 572 22.85 11.04 2.16
N PRO A 573 23.17 11.93 1.21
CA PRO A 573 23.63 11.55 -0.13
C PRO A 573 25.10 11.07 -0.15
N HIS A 574 25.64 10.68 1.00
CA HIS A 574 27.05 10.35 1.20
C HIS A 574 27.97 11.55 0.90
N LEU A 575 27.45 12.77 1.09
CA LEU A 575 28.19 14.02 0.99
C LEU A 575 28.32 14.66 2.37
N GLY A 576 29.51 15.19 2.65
CA GLY A 576 29.77 15.91 3.90
C GLY A 576 29.09 17.29 3.94
N PRO A 577 28.96 17.89 5.13
CA PRO A 577 28.30 19.19 5.33
C PRO A 577 29.02 20.36 4.65
N ASP A 578 30.18 20.16 4.01
CA ASP A 578 30.82 21.17 3.17
C ASP A 578 29.98 21.45 1.90
N ASP A 579 29.29 20.44 1.36
CA ASP A 579 28.26 20.69 0.35
C ASP A 579 27.03 21.21 1.07
N TYR A 580 26.81 22.51 0.98
CA TYR A 580 25.74 23.13 1.73
C TYR A 580 24.34 22.75 1.24
N LYS A 581 24.19 22.50 -0.05
CA LYS A 581 22.89 22.24 -0.68
C LYS A 581 22.50 20.77 -0.62
N GLN A 582 23.49 19.89 -0.53
CA GLN A 582 23.27 18.46 -0.65
C GLN A 582 23.90 17.66 0.49
N GLY A 583 24.86 18.18 1.24
CA GLY A 583 25.52 17.46 2.32
C GLY A 583 24.61 17.10 3.49
N TRP A 584 25.09 16.18 4.34
CA TRP A 584 24.44 15.81 5.61
C TRP A 584 24.12 17.03 6.49
N ARG A 585 22.86 17.14 6.93
CA ARG A 585 22.33 18.22 7.77
C ARG A 585 21.52 17.66 8.95
N PRO A 586 22.14 17.44 10.13
CA PRO A 586 21.45 16.85 11.27
C PRO A 586 20.27 17.68 11.81
N GLU A 587 20.19 18.96 11.43
CA GLU A 587 19.15 19.91 11.84
C GLU A 587 17.93 19.97 10.89
N GLN A 588 18.01 19.39 9.70
CA GLN A 588 16.97 19.50 8.67
C GLN A 588 16.05 18.27 8.58
N ASN A 589 16.11 17.36 9.55
CA ASN A 589 15.32 16.14 9.54
C ASN A 589 14.86 15.73 10.95
N VAL A 590 14.13 14.61 11.04
CA VAL A 590 13.79 13.96 12.29
C VAL A 590 15.04 13.39 12.96
N ASP A 591 15.14 13.59 14.28
CA ASP A 591 16.31 13.25 15.08
C ASP A 591 15.98 12.31 16.26
N PRO A 592 16.99 11.77 16.96
CA PRO A 592 16.78 10.75 17.99
C PRO A 592 15.89 11.17 19.18
N ARG A 593 15.58 12.46 19.35
CA ARG A 593 14.69 12.93 20.43
C ARG A 593 13.28 12.35 20.33
N ILE A 594 12.87 11.88 19.15
CA ILE A 594 11.58 11.18 18.98
C ILE A 594 11.39 10.01 19.96
N MET A 595 12.48 9.32 20.34
CA MET A 595 12.43 8.17 21.25
C MET A 595 12.25 8.53 22.73
N ILE A 596 12.43 9.81 23.08
CA ILE A 596 12.36 10.34 24.45
C ILE A 596 11.35 11.48 24.58
N SER A 597 10.68 11.85 23.50
CA SER A 597 9.66 12.91 23.51
C SER A 597 8.39 12.42 24.22
N PRO A 598 7.82 13.21 25.14
CA PRO A 598 6.52 12.93 25.73
C PRO A 598 5.37 12.85 24.70
N VAL A 599 5.48 13.57 23.58
CA VAL A 599 4.48 13.55 22.50
C VAL A 599 4.41 12.17 21.85
N TRP A 600 5.56 11.51 21.71
CA TRP A 600 5.71 10.22 21.03
C TRP A 600 5.70 9.03 21.98
N GLU A 601 5.75 9.27 23.30
CA GLU A 601 5.67 8.24 24.33
C GLU A 601 4.52 7.25 24.09
N PRO A 602 3.27 7.65 23.75
CA PRO A 602 2.17 6.71 23.56
C PRO A 602 2.43 5.66 22.48
N ILE A 603 3.16 6.00 21.41
CA ILE A 603 3.50 5.07 20.32
C ILE A 603 4.55 4.04 20.77
N PHE A 604 5.55 4.45 21.56
CA PHE A 604 6.63 3.58 22.01
C PHE A 604 6.36 2.87 23.35
N LYS A 605 5.35 3.31 24.11
CA LYS A 605 4.96 2.75 25.40
C LYS A 605 4.72 1.23 25.40
N PRO A 606 4.11 0.61 24.36
CA PRO A 606 3.88 -0.84 24.33
C PRO A 606 5.16 -1.67 24.24
N LEU A 607 6.30 -1.07 23.83
CA LEU A 607 7.56 -1.79 23.75
C LEU A 607 8.08 -2.12 25.16
N PRO A 608 8.58 -3.35 25.39
CA PRO A 608 9.31 -3.68 26.62
C PRO A 608 10.43 -2.68 26.89
N ILE A 609 10.65 -2.35 28.17
CA ILE A 609 11.62 -1.32 28.57
C ILE A 609 13.03 -1.57 28.02
N GLU A 610 13.51 -2.82 28.05
CA GLU A 610 14.84 -3.16 27.54
C GLU A 610 14.95 -2.99 26.03
N LEU A 611 13.86 -3.29 25.31
CA LEU A 611 13.80 -3.08 23.87
C LEU A 611 13.80 -1.59 23.53
N ARG A 612 12.99 -0.79 24.24
CA ARG A 612 12.96 0.67 24.07
C ARG A 612 14.34 1.29 24.35
N ARG A 613 15.02 0.86 25.43
CA ARG A 613 16.40 1.29 25.75
C ARG A 613 17.38 0.97 24.62
N ALA A 614 17.35 -0.26 24.10
CA ALA A 614 18.25 -0.68 23.02
C ALA A 614 18.01 0.13 21.73
N LEU A 615 16.75 0.38 21.37
CA LEU A 615 16.37 1.20 20.22
C LEU A 615 16.82 2.65 20.39
N THR A 616 16.51 3.28 21.54
CA THR A 616 16.90 4.66 21.84
C THR A 616 18.43 4.83 21.80
N ALA A 617 19.17 3.92 22.44
CA ALA A 617 20.63 3.98 22.45
C ALA A 617 21.22 3.78 21.06
N SER A 618 20.69 2.86 20.25
CA SER A 618 21.21 2.56 18.91
C SER A 618 20.91 3.66 17.91
N LEU A 619 19.72 4.25 17.94
CA LEU A 619 19.37 5.39 17.09
C LEU A 619 20.25 6.61 17.42
N LEU A 620 20.42 6.93 18.71
CA LEU A 620 21.32 8.01 19.12
C LEU A 620 22.78 7.73 18.73
N ALA A 621 23.25 6.49 18.90
CA ALA A 621 24.60 6.11 18.51
C ALA A 621 24.83 6.27 17.00
N ALA A 622 23.92 5.79 16.15
CA ALA A 622 24.03 5.91 14.69
C ALA A 622 24.07 7.39 14.25
N TRP A 623 23.21 8.22 14.83
CA TRP A 623 23.21 9.66 14.59
C TRP A 623 24.51 10.32 15.06
N MET A 624 25.02 9.96 16.25
CA MET A 624 26.30 10.47 16.77
C MET A 624 27.48 10.05 15.92
N ASP A 625 27.54 8.79 15.50
CA ASP A 625 28.62 8.26 14.68
C ASP A 625 28.68 8.99 13.35
N LYS A 626 27.54 9.28 12.71
CA LYS A 626 27.49 10.11 11.50
C LYS A 626 27.98 11.53 11.77
N ASN A 627 27.51 12.17 12.84
CA ASN A 627 27.87 13.56 13.12
C ASN A 627 29.35 13.76 13.45
N LEU A 628 29.99 12.74 14.03
CA LEU A 628 31.42 12.74 14.37
C LEU A 628 32.34 12.43 13.18
N GLN A 629 31.81 12.03 12.02
CA GLN A 629 32.61 11.87 10.79
C GLN A 629 33.19 13.21 10.29
N TYR A 630 32.60 14.33 10.69
CA TYR A 630 32.96 15.66 10.21
C TYR A 630 33.33 16.59 11.38
N PRO A 631 34.41 17.39 11.24
CA PRO A 631 34.69 18.46 12.18
C PRO A 631 33.53 19.46 12.27
N VAL A 632 33.23 19.95 13.48
CA VAL A 632 32.14 20.93 13.74
C VAL A 632 32.23 22.16 12.81
N ALA A 633 33.45 22.59 12.47
CA ALA A 633 33.68 23.73 11.57
C ALA A 633 33.07 23.55 10.16
N LYS A 634 32.87 22.30 9.71
CA LYS A 634 32.26 22.00 8.40
C LYS A 634 30.74 22.20 8.38
N TYR A 635 30.07 21.94 9.50
CA TYR A 635 28.63 22.23 9.63
C TYR A 635 28.34 23.73 9.62
N LEU A 636 29.29 24.53 10.12
CA LEU A 636 29.18 25.98 10.31
C LEU A 636 30.41 26.71 9.69
N PRO A 637 30.47 26.84 8.34
CA PRO A 637 31.60 27.46 7.64
C PRO A 637 31.67 28.99 7.87
N MET A 638 32.88 29.58 7.89
CA MET A 638 33.05 31.04 8.00
C MET A 638 32.66 31.75 6.70
N GLY A 639 31.89 32.82 6.78
CA GLY A 639 31.52 33.66 5.62
C GLY A 639 30.39 33.13 4.75
N GLY A 640 29.80 31.97 5.09
CA GLY A 640 28.56 31.50 4.47
C GLY A 640 27.34 32.14 5.12
N SER A 641 26.33 32.53 4.32
CA SER A 641 25.02 32.86 4.88
C SER A 641 24.48 31.63 5.61
N PRO A 642 24.01 31.76 6.87
CA PRO A 642 23.33 30.67 7.54
C PRO A 642 22.12 30.27 6.67
N ALA A 643 21.83 28.97 6.62
CA ALA A 643 20.64 28.51 5.90
C ALA A 643 19.48 29.25 6.51
N ARG A 644 18.44 29.56 5.72
CA ARG A 644 17.14 29.76 6.37
C ARG A 644 16.93 28.50 7.20
N PRO A 645 16.95 28.59 8.55
CA PRO A 645 16.77 27.42 9.36
C PRO A 645 15.45 26.81 8.91
N TYR A 646 15.43 25.50 8.66
CA TYR A 646 14.15 24.83 8.56
C TYR A 646 13.45 25.09 9.89
N ALA A 647 12.39 25.90 9.87
CA ALA A 647 11.52 26.09 11.01
C ALA A 647 10.50 24.96 10.92
N PRO A 648 10.68 23.85 11.66
CA PRO A 648 9.64 22.84 11.74
C PRO A 648 8.34 23.52 12.20
N PRO A 649 7.17 23.05 11.78
CA PRO A 649 5.93 23.43 12.45
C PRO A 649 6.12 23.29 13.96
N GLN A 650 5.60 24.23 14.75
CA GLN A 650 5.83 24.27 16.20
C GLN A 650 5.50 22.92 16.89
N ALA A 651 4.54 22.18 16.34
CA ALA A 651 4.15 20.85 16.79
C ALA A 651 5.22 19.74 16.64
N TYR A 652 6.29 19.97 15.86
CA TYR A 652 7.34 18.99 15.56
C TYR A 652 8.76 19.48 15.88
N GLY A 653 8.90 20.62 16.56
CA GLY A 653 10.21 21.19 16.93
C GLY A 653 10.96 20.40 18.02
N ASP A 654 10.28 19.50 18.71
CA ASP A 654 10.86 18.59 19.71
C ASP A 654 11.58 17.40 19.07
N ILE A 655 11.26 17.07 17.81
CA ILE A 655 11.84 15.93 17.07
C ILE A 655 12.68 16.36 15.86
N SER A 656 12.88 17.65 15.63
CA SER A 656 13.69 18.20 14.53
C SER A 656 14.38 19.50 14.92
N GLY A 657 15.38 19.96 14.17
CA GLY A 657 16.12 21.21 14.43
C GLY A 657 17.51 21.03 15.05
N GLY A 658 17.97 19.79 15.27
CA GLY A 658 19.39 19.49 15.48
C GLY A 658 19.96 19.77 16.88
N ASN A 659 19.18 20.33 17.80
CA ASN A 659 19.61 20.60 19.19
C ASN A 659 19.54 19.35 20.10
N VAL A 660 19.91 18.18 19.57
CA VAL A 660 19.78 16.88 20.24
C VAL A 660 20.53 16.84 21.57
N TRP A 661 21.63 17.58 21.70
CA TRP A 661 22.45 17.63 22.92
C TRP A 661 21.75 18.26 24.12
N GLU A 662 20.75 19.10 23.90
CA GLU A 662 19.95 19.70 24.99
C GLU A 662 19.16 18.62 25.75
N ALA A 663 18.84 17.51 25.08
CA ALA A 663 18.12 16.38 25.66
C ALA A 663 19.03 15.34 26.36
N ALA A 664 20.31 15.67 26.63
CA ALA A 664 21.27 14.75 27.23
C ALA A 664 20.79 14.12 28.56
N GLN A 665 20.12 14.90 29.41
CA GLN A 665 19.56 14.37 30.67
C GLN A 665 18.43 13.38 30.41
N GLN A 666 17.53 13.70 29.49
CA GLN A 666 16.41 12.82 29.13
C GLN A 666 16.90 11.49 28.53
N PHE A 667 17.98 11.49 27.75
CA PHE A 667 18.62 10.25 27.29
C PHE A 667 19.21 9.42 28.44
N ARG A 668 19.82 10.05 29.46
CA ARG A 668 20.26 9.34 30.67
C ARG A 668 19.10 8.71 31.41
N ASP A 669 18.01 9.46 31.59
CA ASP A 669 16.80 9.00 32.28
C ASP A 669 16.12 7.86 31.49
N ALA A 670 16.23 7.88 30.16
CA ALA A 670 15.80 6.80 29.28
C ALA A 670 16.72 5.57 29.29
N GLY A 671 17.82 5.57 30.05
CA GLY A 671 18.72 4.43 30.21
C GLY A 671 19.84 4.33 29.16
N VAL A 672 20.12 5.40 28.43
CA VAL A 672 21.28 5.44 27.51
C VAL A 672 22.59 5.48 28.31
N ALA A 673 23.59 4.70 27.86
CA ALA A 673 24.90 4.63 28.49
C ALA A 673 25.56 6.02 28.65
N ALA A 674 26.10 6.28 29.84
CA ALA A 674 26.67 7.58 30.20
C ALA A 674 27.76 8.06 29.22
N GLU A 675 28.53 7.14 28.65
CA GLU A 675 29.57 7.43 27.67
C GLU A 675 29.00 8.00 26.36
N LEU A 676 27.91 7.44 25.84
CA LEU A 676 27.27 7.97 24.64
C LEU A 676 26.66 9.36 24.89
N VAL A 677 26.07 9.56 26.06
CA VAL A 677 25.55 10.88 26.46
C VAL A 677 26.68 11.91 26.61
N ARG A 678 27.84 11.50 27.16
CA ARG A 678 29.02 12.36 27.26
C ARG A 678 29.52 12.79 25.88
N ARG A 679 29.57 11.87 24.91
CA ARG A 679 29.90 12.17 23.50
C ARG A 679 28.94 13.20 22.92
N LEU A 680 27.63 13.03 23.13
CA LEU A 680 26.59 13.96 22.68
C LEU A 680 26.79 15.38 23.27
N GLN A 681 27.02 15.48 24.58
CA GLN A 681 27.25 16.77 25.25
C GLN A 681 28.51 17.47 24.73
N GLN A 682 29.60 16.74 24.54
CA GLN A 682 30.86 17.31 24.01
C GLN A 682 30.70 17.85 22.60
N TRP A 683 30.03 17.09 21.72
CA TRP A 683 29.73 17.54 20.37
C TRP A 683 28.85 18.79 20.38
N GLY A 684 27.79 18.80 21.21
CA GLY A 684 26.88 19.93 21.37
C GLY A 684 27.56 21.21 21.87
N ILE A 685 28.46 21.11 22.86
CA ILE A 685 29.26 22.25 23.35
C ILE A 685 30.11 22.84 22.22
N ALA A 686 30.81 21.98 21.46
CA ALA A 686 31.64 22.42 20.35
C ALA A 686 30.80 23.10 19.24
N TYR A 687 29.63 22.52 18.93
CA TYR A 687 28.68 23.06 17.96
C TYR A 687 28.15 24.44 18.38
N ALA A 688 27.68 24.57 19.63
CA ALA A 688 27.14 25.81 20.17
C ALA A 688 28.21 26.92 20.30
N ASP A 689 29.41 26.61 20.78
CA ASP A 689 30.53 27.57 20.84
C ASP A 689 30.88 28.09 19.44
N ARG A 690 30.94 27.20 18.45
CA ARG A 690 31.19 27.58 17.06
C ARG A 690 30.08 28.48 16.51
N ALA A 691 28.81 28.15 16.74
CA ALA A 691 27.67 28.94 16.31
C ALA A 691 27.69 30.34 16.94
N ALA A 692 27.96 30.44 18.25
CA ALA A 692 28.07 31.71 18.96
C ALA A 692 29.19 32.60 18.37
N ARG A 693 30.38 32.04 18.12
CA ARG A 693 31.50 32.79 17.50
C ARG A 693 31.14 33.37 16.13
N LEU A 694 30.36 32.65 15.31
CA LEU A 694 29.89 33.16 14.02
C LEU A 694 28.88 34.29 14.17
N GLN A 695 27.96 34.20 15.14
CA GLN A 695 27.01 35.29 15.44
C GLN A 695 27.73 36.56 15.90
N TYR A 696 28.73 36.45 16.78
CA TYR A 696 29.54 37.59 17.22
C TYR A 696 30.40 38.17 16.08
N ALA A 697 30.97 37.33 15.22
CA ALA A 697 31.73 37.78 14.05
C ALA A 697 30.84 38.54 13.05
N GLY A 698 29.63 38.05 12.76
CA GLY A 698 28.67 38.71 11.86
C GLY A 698 28.16 40.05 12.39
N ASN A 699 27.95 40.17 13.71
CA ASN A 699 27.58 41.42 14.38
C ASN A 699 28.74 42.44 14.45
N SER A 700 29.99 41.98 14.40
CA SER A 700 31.15 42.86 14.36
C SER A 700 31.38 43.48 12.97
N SER A 701 30.99 42.77 11.89
CA SER A 701 31.04 43.29 10.52
C SER A 701 29.91 44.29 10.20
N SER A 702 28.74 44.17 10.85
CA SER A 702 27.63 45.14 10.69
C SER A 702 27.82 46.44 11.48
N ARG A 703 28.80 46.51 12.39
CA ARG A 703 29.22 47.74 13.08
C ARG A 703 30.32 48.53 12.35
N LYS A 704 30.75 48.07 11.17
CA LYS A 704 31.77 48.74 10.33
C LYS A 704 31.24 49.18 8.96
N MET A 705 29.93 49.42 8.84
CA MET A 705 29.34 50.20 7.74
C MET A 705 28.65 51.44 8.27
#